data_AF-A0A2D6MQX2-F1
#
_entry.id   AF-A0A2D6MQX2-F1
#
_cell.length_a   1.000
_cell.length_b   1.000
_cell.length_c   1.000
_cell.angle_alpha   90.00
_cell.angle_beta   90.00
_cell.angle_gamma   90.00
#
_symmetry.space_group_name_H-M   'P 1'
#
loop_
_entity.id
_entity.type
_entity.pdbx_description
1 polymer ?
#
loop_
_entity_poly.entity_id
_entity_poly.type
_entity_poly.pdbx_seq_one_letter_code
_entity_poly.pdbx_strand_id
1 'polypeptide(L)'
;MMRRFSRRRRGGGDGRLSTIVASEWLPKIVEQGIVDAASLTTWDESGVPNTVALIGRGERADGSAVLVSFSPSSATEALLGGLAAAQKAVLESEFSGQVKVVAPQWPAGARRLLGLLGRAPFELEPIASAVLSEARVVVEAEPPTPIPATSAGQLAGRVESVETRGAFMRAAVALEGLAAKHGGSVRVGSDRIELVVLARRVAEVRIESDGAVLETQIGGRQTTPLRDADLAGALDGLEGQLRRRLNDRKVREGEDGLRGRVIAQLAAGTELRSVCPWPQPGADLDDIDSVGVNEAGDPVVVAVREEFEWSALAAVLEALAPVGALLPVLFSETAPPLRLGLPRLLLVAERFAEGLEQALSALVIPYELRDVSQAAGAAIDLVARSAGEGAQPRPSRRGRRRGGRGRSGGDEARTQDAATASSDERGEPVLGPAALSEEGEAVAARSTASDDTGRSRSRGRRRRPRRGRGPGGEGADGEAALRETREARDSREGRDSREGREGQDGSGGGGRPRRRFEEVSLMDLDDGPDAPANDATEAEDAGAGSRRRPRRRGRRGSSGETRRDAGAEDSSPVGDDEAVDAVVEDDLVDADDLSEILARLPDDVPDFEGSEGGETSYEEDDDDLSRSGPPSASGRRRGAEDFSEEGRPAPRKRSAVIVHADRDSLFAAILLARDVRQLEGLWIYPQGELMTFFRSIATDLRDDTPIFVVGFSPSPARDVIQASSLYRGRLTWFDRHVWPPEDLVALRASLGADAVVGGEGMDSTLPLVLESSSRRSRFSDKLVDLATGRFTQHDFERWGRLWRWRVDEVVQKTGDIRGDVAALLAGRPSDLAKEAALLDLPPPPPEVGWVAERDFRLVHFGGHVLVVLEVDPPLDLHLCSRIARERYGATLSLARQTGEEVLVFAGDEVSGKRALDYMAIAEHLVEKLEWVDARPDADHVSRFCVRDLDRYPERFEEVIGEIAMGRSLLER
;
A
#
# COMPACT_ATOMS: atom_id res chain seq x y z
N MET A 1 -25.88 -28.19 7.13
CA MET A 1 -25.51 -26.91 6.50
C MET A 1 -24.55 -26.17 7.45
N MET A 2 -23.24 -26.23 7.20
CA MET A 2 -22.24 -25.74 8.17
C MET A 2 -22.02 -24.22 8.08
N ARG A 3 -22.31 -23.48 9.16
CA ARG A 3 -21.84 -22.09 9.32
C ARG A 3 -20.34 -22.12 9.67
N ARG A 4 -19.47 -21.83 8.68
CA ARG A 4 -18.02 -21.73 8.88
C ARG A 4 -17.70 -20.62 9.90
N PHE A 5 -17.00 -20.95 10.98
CA PHE A 5 -16.40 -19.95 11.88
C PHE A 5 -15.31 -19.16 11.14
N SER A 6 -15.65 -17.94 10.69
CA SER A 6 -14.68 -17.04 10.07
C SER A 6 -13.72 -16.49 11.14
N ARG A 7 -12.50 -17.05 11.20
CA ARG A 7 -11.39 -16.44 11.95
C ARG A 7 -11.12 -15.03 11.39
N ARG A 8 -11.68 -14.01 12.06
CA ARG A 8 -11.62 -12.59 11.70
C ARG A 8 -10.19 -12.04 11.83
N ARG A 9 -9.31 -12.42 10.91
CA ARG A 9 -7.97 -11.84 10.76
C ARG A 9 -8.14 -10.31 10.61
N ARG A 10 -7.48 -9.54 11.48
CA ARG A 10 -7.37 -8.08 11.37
C ARG A 10 -6.47 -7.72 10.18
N GLY A 11 -7.03 -7.76 8.98
CA GLY A 11 -6.49 -6.96 7.87
C GLY A 11 -6.91 -5.51 8.09
N GLY A 12 -5.99 -4.57 7.92
CA GLY A 12 -6.32 -3.15 7.95
C GLY A 12 -7.22 -2.79 6.77
N GLY A 13 -8.45 -2.34 7.06
CA GLY A 13 -9.22 -1.54 6.12
C GLY A 13 -9.01 -0.06 6.44
N ASP A 14 -9.20 0.81 5.46
CA ASP A 14 -9.12 2.27 5.65
C ASP A 14 -10.08 2.70 6.76
N GLY A 15 -9.51 3.17 7.87
CA GLY A 15 -10.22 3.43 9.11
C GLY A 15 -10.98 4.74 9.07
N ARG A 16 -12.07 4.81 8.29
CA ARG A 16 -13.10 5.84 8.52
C ARG A 16 -13.67 5.62 9.92
N LEU A 17 -13.17 6.38 10.89
CA LEU A 17 -13.59 6.36 12.28
C LEU A 17 -15.10 6.62 12.35
N SER A 18 -15.83 5.69 12.93
CA SER A 18 -17.29 5.82 13.09
C SER A 18 -17.59 6.93 14.09
N THR A 19 -18.29 7.98 13.65
CA THR A 19 -18.70 9.12 14.48
C THR A 19 -19.40 8.64 15.76
N ILE A 20 -18.95 9.12 16.91
CA ILE A 20 -19.46 8.76 18.22
C ILE A 20 -20.80 9.50 18.41
N VAL A 21 -21.92 8.76 18.39
CA VAL A 21 -23.26 9.33 18.37
C VAL A 21 -23.66 9.90 19.73
N ALA A 22 -23.66 11.24 19.86
CA ALA A 22 -23.90 11.93 21.13
C ALA A 22 -25.20 11.50 21.85
N SER A 23 -26.29 11.34 21.09
CA SER A 23 -27.61 10.92 21.59
C SER A 23 -27.67 9.47 22.07
N GLU A 24 -26.70 8.63 21.68
CA GLU A 24 -26.58 7.26 22.18
C GLU A 24 -25.75 7.20 23.48
N TRP A 25 -24.65 7.95 23.54
CA TRP A 25 -23.61 7.77 24.56
C TRP A 25 -23.73 8.71 25.76
N LEU A 26 -24.15 9.97 25.59
CA LEU A 26 -24.32 10.90 26.72
C LEU A 26 -25.39 10.43 27.73
N PRO A 27 -26.58 9.92 27.31
CA PRO A 27 -27.57 9.41 28.26
C PRO A 27 -27.04 8.22 29.06
N LYS A 28 -26.41 7.24 28.39
CA LYS A 28 -25.83 6.04 29.03
C LYS A 28 -24.80 6.40 30.12
N ILE A 29 -23.97 7.41 29.89
CA ILE A 29 -22.96 7.88 30.87
C ILE A 29 -23.62 8.44 32.14
N VAL A 30 -24.79 9.10 32.02
CA VAL A 30 -25.58 9.61 33.15
C VAL A 30 -26.35 8.48 33.84
N GLU A 31 -27.07 7.65 33.08
CA GLU A 31 -27.87 6.52 33.57
C GLU A 31 -27.04 5.53 34.40
N GLN A 32 -25.79 5.29 34.01
CA GLN A 32 -24.87 4.36 34.68
C GLN A 32 -24.09 5.00 35.84
N GLY A 33 -24.44 6.24 36.25
CA GLY A 33 -23.82 6.92 37.39
C GLY A 33 -22.32 7.22 37.22
N ILE A 34 -21.81 7.24 35.98
CA ILE A 34 -20.39 7.49 35.70
C ILE A 34 -20.04 8.96 35.97
N VAL A 35 -20.99 9.86 35.76
CA VAL A 35 -20.86 11.30 35.97
C VAL A 35 -22.01 11.78 36.87
N ASP A 36 -21.68 12.49 37.95
CA ASP A 36 -22.63 12.90 38.99
C ASP A 36 -23.43 14.17 38.60
N ALA A 37 -24.03 14.18 37.40
CA ALA A 37 -24.78 15.30 36.81
C ALA A 37 -26.22 14.87 36.45
N ALA A 38 -27.17 15.82 36.47
CA ALA A 38 -28.57 15.51 36.17
C ALA A 38 -28.85 15.23 34.68
N SER A 39 -28.04 15.80 33.79
CA SER A 39 -28.03 15.57 32.35
C SER A 39 -26.70 16.02 31.75
N LEU A 40 -26.42 15.60 30.52
CA LEU A 40 -25.31 16.07 29.71
C LEU A 40 -25.85 16.54 28.36
N THR A 41 -25.38 17.70 27.88
CA THR A 41 -25.62 18.20 26.52
C THR A 41 -24.34 18.11 25.70
N THR A 42 -24.46 17.84 24.40
CA THR A 42 -23.31 17.87 23.48
C THR A 42 -22.70 19.27 23.44
N TRP A 43 -21.38 19.36 23.30
CA TRP A 43 -20.69 20.63 23.06
C TRP A 43 -19.88 20.54 21.76
N ASP A 44 -20.57 20.66 20.64
CA ASP A 44 -19.98 20.58 19.29
C ASP A 44 -19.00 21.73 19.02
N GLU A 45 -19.20 22.91 19.63
CA GLU A 45 -18.26 24.03 19.61
C GLU A 45 -16.95 23.75 20.36
N SER A 46 -16.75 22.60 21.01
CA SER A 46 -15.51 22.26 21.74
C SER A 46 -14.24 22.27 20.87
N GLY A 47 -14.36 22.16 19.56
CA GLY A 47 -13.22 22.04 18.63
C GLY A 47 -12.60 20.64 18.59
N VAL A 48 -13.28 19.64 19.16
CA VAL A 48 -12.89 18.23 19.13
C VAL A 48 -13.82 17.48 18.20
N PRO A 49 -13.33 16.78 17.15
CA PRO A 49 -14.19 16.01 16.26
C PRO A 49 -14.87 14.85 17.00
N ASN A 50 -16.17 14.64 16.75
CA ASN A 50 -16.93 13.49 17.27
C ASN A 50 -16.43 12.12 16.72
N THR A 51 -15.44 12.08 15.82
CA THR A 51 -14.70 10.87 15.43
C THR A 51 -13.55 10.51 16.38
N VAL A 52 -13.12 11.46 17.22
CA VAL A 52 -11.98 11.35 18.16
C VAL A 52 -12.50 11.14 19.58
N ALA A 53 -13.32 12.10 20.05
CA ALA A 53 -13.96 12.02 21.35
C ALA A 53 -15.27 12.84 21.36
N LEU A 54 -16.30 12.28 21.97
CA LEU A 54 -17.57 12.93 22.24
C LEU A 54 -17.42 13.84 23.46
N ILE A 55 -17.68 15.14 23.30
CA ILE A 55 -17.62 16.13 24.39
C ILE A 55 -19.03 16.48 24.90
N GLY A 56 -19.27 16.28 26.19
CA GLY A 56 -20.47 16.68 26.90
C GLY A 56 -20.22 17.77 27.95
N ARG A 57 -21.15 18.72 28.07
CA ARG A 57 -21.24 19.71 29.17
C ARG A 57 -22.39 19.33 30.11
N GLY A 58 -22.24 19.60 31.40
CA GLY A 58 -23.31 19.43 32.38
C GLY A 58 -23.03 20.16 33.70
N GLU A 59 -23.97 20.05 34.63
CA GLU A 59 -23.91 20.66 35.96
C GLU A 59 -24.18 19.59 37.03
N ARG A 60 -23.37 19.57 38.09
CA ARG A 60 -23.51 18.65 39.23
C ARG A 60 -24.50 19.21 40.25
N ALA A 61 -24.98 18.36 41.15
CA ALA A 61 -26.00 18.74 42.15
C ALA A 61 -25.57 19.82 43.16
N ASP A 62 -24.29 20.20 43.18
CA ASP A 62 -23.71 21.30 43.97
C ASP A 62 -23.53 22.61 43.16
N GLY A 63 -23.96 22.64 41.90
CA GLY A 63 -23.79 23.77 40.98
C GLY A 63 -22.41 23.83 40.30
N SER A 64 -21.54 22.84 40.51
CA SER A 64 -20.25 22.78 39.82
C SER A 64 -20.39 22.27 38.38
N ALA A 65 -19.79 22.99 37.44
CA ALA A 65 -19.76 22.60 36.03
C ALA A 65 -18.90 21.34 35.83
N VAL A 66 -19.35 20.43 34.97
CA VAL A 66 -18.62 19.22 34.58
C VAL A 66 -18.50 19.11 33.07
N LEU A 67 -17.31 18.76 32.61
CA LEU A 67 -17.02 18.34 31.24
C LEU A 67 -16.84 16.83 31.23
N VAL A 68 -17.32 16.20 30.16
CA VAL A 68 -17.18 14.77 29.91
C VAL A 68 -16.55 14.60 28.54
N SER A 69 -15.49 13.80 28.45
CA SER A 69 -14.89 13.40 27.19
C SER A 69 -14.91 11.88 27.10
N PHE A 70 -15.56 11.34 26.07
CA PHE A 70 -15.74 9.91 25.88
C PHE A 70 -15.22 9.44 24.53
N SER A 71 -14.43 8.37 24.52
CA SER A 71 -14.10 7.63 23.30
C SER A 71 -14.28 6.12 23.53
N PRO A 72 -15.02 5.41 22.66
CA PRO A 72 -15.16 3.95 22.73
C PRO A 72 -13.91 3.22 22.22
N SER A 73 -13.02 3.89 21.48
CA SER A 73 -11.83 3.33 20.84
C SER A 73 -10.54 3.58 21.61
N SER A 74 -10.33 4.79 22.15
CA SER A 74 -9.03 5.21 22.70
C SER A 74 -9.14 6.11 23.92
N ALA A 75 -8.56 5.68 25.04
CA ALA A 75 -8.40 6.51 26.22
C ALA A 75 -7.51 7.75 25.97
N THR A 76 -6.57 7.68 25.03
CA THR A 76 -5.70 8.82 24.69
C THR A 76 -6.45 9.86 23.87
N GLU A 77 -7.31 9.45 22.94
CA GLU A 77 -8.18 10.38 22.19
C GLU A 77 -9.19 11.06 23.12
N ALA A 78 -9.82 10.29 24.03
CA ALA A 78 -10.66 10.84 25.09
C ALA A 78 -9.89 11.83 25.98
N LEU A 79 -8.64 11.52 26.36
CA LEU A 79 -7.82 12.40 27.18
C LEU A 79 -7.49 13.70 26.45
N LEU A 80 -7.01 13.64 25.21
CA LEU A 80 -6.63 14.82 24.43
C LEU A 80 -7.84 15.71 24.10
N GLY A 81 -8.96 15.13 23.69
CA GLY A 81 -10.21 15.86 23.49
C GLY A 81 -10.70 16.54 24.78
N GLY A 82 -10.64 15.82 25.91
CA GLY A 82 -11.01 16.37 27.21
C GLY A 82 -10.11 17.53 27.67
N LEU A 83 -8.81 17.46 27.40
CA LEU A 83 -7.86 18.52 27.67
C LEU A 83 -8.10 19.75 26.79
N ALA A 84 -8.29 19.57 25.48
CA ALA A 84 -8.56 20.67 24.56
C ALA A 84 -9.87 21.38 24.86
N ALA A 85 -10.96 20.63 25.05
CA ALA A 85 -12.26 21.17 25.44
C ALA A 85 -12.19 21.92 26.77
N ALA A 86 -11.49 21.38 27.77
CA ALA A 86 -11.31 22.05 29.05
C ALA A 86 -10.48 23.34 28.94
N GLN A 87 -9.38 23.35 28.19
CA GLN A 87 -8.59 24.58 27.96
C GLN A 87 -9.38 25.63 27.16
N LYS A 88 -10.21 25.21 26.19
CA LYS A 88 -11.13 26.12 25.49
C LYS A 88 -12.14 26.74 26.47
N ALA A 89 -12.74 25.94 27.35
CA ALA A 89 -13.67 26.44 28.38
C ALA A 89 -12.99 27.36 29.43
N VAL A 90 -11.69 27.17 29.70
CA VAL A 90 -10.89 28.09 30.53
C VAL A 90 -10.76 29.45 29.86
N LEU A 91 -10.43 29.47 28.56
CA LEU A 91 -10.25 30.70 27.78
C LEU A 91 -11.58 31.45 27.53
N GLU A 92 -12.69 30.72 27.42
CA GLU A 92 -14.03 31.29 27.16
C GLU A 92 -14.76 31.75 28.44
N SER A 93 -14.60 31.05 29.56
CA SER A 93 -15.50 31.19 30.72
C SER A 93 -14.87 30.88 32.10
N GLU A 94 -13.55 31.01 32.25
CA GLU A 94 -12.82 30.77 33.52
C GLU A 94 -13.09 29.38 34.15
N PHE A 95 -13.31 28.35 33.31
CA PHE A 95 -13.71 27.02 33.76
C PHE A 95 -12.75 26.40 34.80
N SER A 96 -13.28 26.18 36.00
CA SER A 96 -12.59 25.58 37.15
C SER A 96 -13.30 24.32 37.69
N GLY A 97 -14.13 23.72 36.84
CA GLY A 97 -14.93 22.54 37.16
C GLY A 97 -14.16 21.21 37.08
N GLN A 98 -14.90 20.11 36.95
CA GLN A 98 -14.32 18.76 36.80
C GLN A 98 -14.37 18.28 35.35
N VAL A 99 -13.32 17.58 34.90
CA VAL A 99 -13.21 16.93 33.59
C VAL A 99 -13.17 15.41 33.80
N LYS A 100 -14.24 14.72 33.41
CA LYS A 100 -14.33 13.25 33.45
C LYS A 100 -13.88 12.70 32.09
N VAL A 101 -12.76 11.98 32.06
CA VAL A 101 -12.27 11.32 30.82
C VAL A 101 -12.66 9.86 30.88
N VAL A 102 -13.60 9.43 30.04
CA VAL A 102 -14.22 8.10 30.09
C VAL A 102 -13.79 7.27 28.89
N ALA A 103 -13.27 6.07 29.13
CA ALA A 103 -12.95 5.09 28.08
C ALA A 103 -13.12 3.65 28.60
N PRO A 104 -13.40 2.66 27.72
CA PRO A 104 -13.60 1.28 28.15
C PRO A 104 -12.30 0.58 28.55
N GLN A 105 -11.15 1.00 28.01
CA GLN A 105 -9.83 0.44 28.32
C GLN A 105 -8.76 1.53 28.32
N TRP A 106 -7.89 1.50 29.33
CA TRP A 106 -6.74 2.40 29.45
C TRP A 106 -5.44 1.60 29.25
N PRO A 107 -4.78 1.67 28.08
CA PRO A 107 -3.49 1.03 27.83
C PRO A 107 -2.35 1.70 28.58
N ALA A 108 -1.19 1.04 28.64
CA ALA A 108 -0.02 1.52 29.37
C ALA A 108 0.49 2.90 28.89
N GLY A 109 0.41 3.20 27.59
CA GLY A 109 0.79 4.51 27.06
C GLY A 109 -0.16 5.61 27.55
N ALA A 110 -1.47 5.48 27.33
CA ALA A 110 -2.49 6.39 27.88
C ALA A 110 -2.32 6.68 29.39
N ARG A 111 -1.99 5.66 30.20
CA ARG A 111 -1.72 5.84 31.65
C ARG A 111 -0.43 6.60 31.95
N ARG A 112 0.59 6.52 31.09
CA ARG A 112 1.84 7.30 31.24
C ARG A 112 1.59 8.77 30.92
N LEU A 113 0.67 9.08 30.00
CA LEU A 113 0.26 10.46 29.68
C LEU A 113 -0.43 11.17 30.86
N LEU A 114 -1.12 10.44 31.73
CA LEU A 114 -1.64 10.99 33.00
C LEU A 114 -0.52 11.54 33.90
N GLY A 115 0.70 11.00 33.79
CA GLY A 115 1.91 11.51 34.47
C GLY A 115 2.49 12.78 33.84
N LEU A 116 2.08 13.14 32.63
CA LEU A 116 2.48 14.34 31.90
C LEU A 116 1.45 15.49 32.03
N LEU A 117 0.38 15.32 32.82
CA LEU A 117 -0.61 16.36 33.07
C LEU A 117 -0.05 17.50 33.93
N GLY A 118 -0.12 18.73 33.43
CA GLY A 118 0.31 19.91 34.16
C GLY A 118 -0.73 20.43 35.15
N ARG A 119 -0.39 21.51 35.84
CA ARG A 119 -1.30 22.25 36.71
C ARG A 119 -2.35 22.97 35.86
N ALA A 120 -3.58 22.51 35.93
CA ALA A 120 -4.76 23.12 35.32
C ALA A 120 -5.61 23.84 36.40
N PRO A 121 -6.52 24.75 36.01
CA PRO A 121 -7.54 25.32 36.91
C PRO A 121 -8.70 24.35 37.18
N PHE A 122 -8.85 23.30 36.38
CA PHE A 122 -9.85 22.24 36.50
C PHE A 122 -9.25 20.95 37.09
N GLU A 123 -10.09 20.14 37.75
CA GLU A 123 -9.72 18.79 38.18
C GLU A 123 -10.00 17.77 37.06
N LEU A 124 -9.06 16.88 36.75
CA LEU A 124 -9.23 15.83 35.74
C LEU A 124 -9.25 14.45 36.40
N GLU A 125 -10.33 13.71 36.17
CA GLU A 125 -10.57 12.37 36.69
C GLU A 125 -10.69 11.36 35.52
N PRO A 126 -9.68 10.50 35.31
CA PRO A 126 -9.70 9.49 34.27
C PRO A 126 -10.43 8.22 34.77
N ILE A 127 -11.39 7.74 34.00
CA ILE A 127 -12.30 6.64 34.35
C ILE A 127 -12.17 5.52 33.30
N ALA A 128 -11.92 4.32 33.79
CA ALA A 128 -12.19 3.08 33.06
C ALA A 128 -13.62 2.61 33.41
N SER A 129 -14.46 2.39 32.41
CA SER A 129 -15.74 1.68 32.56
C SER A 129 -16.01 0.82 31.33
N ALA A 130 -15.86 -0.49 31.49
CA ALA A 130 -16.12 -1.45 30.42
C ALA A 130 -17.64 -1.52 30.14
N VAL A 131 -18.03 -1.38 28.88
CA VAL A 131 -19.43 -1.39 28.41
C VAL A 131 -20.28 -0.29 29.08
N LEU A 132 -19.65 0.79 29.59
CA LEU A 132 -20.27 1.80 30.46
C LEU A 132 -21.00 1.24 31.70
N SER A 133 -20.60 0.08 32.23
CA SER A 133 -21.21 -0.45 33.45
C SER A 133 -20.93 0.40 34.70
N GLU A 134 -21.82 0.31 35.71
CA GLU A 134 -21.71 0.93 37.04
C GLU A 134 -20.33 0.77 37.73
N ALA A 135 -19.57 -0.26 37.35
CA ALA A 135 -18.23 -0.56 37.83
C ALA A 135 -17.16 0.43 37.31
N ARG A 136 -17.30 1.72 37.62
CA ARG A 136 -16.30 2.76 37.31
C ARG A 136 -15.03 2.59 38.15
N VAL A 137 -13.87 2.58 37.49
CA VAL A 137 -12.54 2.53 38.13
C VAL A 137 -11.76 3.78 37.76
N VAL A 138 -11.36 4.57 38.77
CA VAL A 138 -10.46 5.72 38.57
C VAL A 138 -9.05 5.22 38.24
N VAL A 139 -8.44 5.77 37.20
CA VAL A 139 -7.18 5.27 36.63
C VAL A 139 -5.99 6.06 37.17
N GLU A 140 -5.06 5.38 37.86
CA GLU A 140 -3.81 6.02 38.29
C GLU A 140 -2.78 6.11 37.15
N ALA A 141 -1.91 7.12 37.23
CA ALA A 141 -0.82 7.30 36.27
C ALA A 141 0.24 6.19 36.42
N GLU A 142 0.66 5.63 35.30
CA GLU A 142 1.65 4.55 35.26
C GLU A 142 3.07 5.12 35.04
N PRO A 143 4.08 4.73 35.84
CA PRO A 143 5.45 5.17 35.60
C PRO A 143 6.03 4.54 34.33
N PRO A 144 6.90 5.25 33.57
CA PRO A 144 7.53 4.69 32.38
C PRO A 144 8.43 3.51 32.76
N THR A 145 8.25 2.36 32.08
CA THR A 145 9.13 1.20 32.24
C THR A 145 10.48 1.48 31.58
N PRO A 146 11.62 1.29 32.26
CA PRO A 146 12.93 1.41 31.62
C PRO A 146 13.12 0.27 30.63
N ILE A 147 13.30 0.60 29.35
CA ILE A 147 13.63 -0.36 28.29
C ILE A 147 15.15 -0.62 28.33
N PRO A 148 15.62 -1.89 28.37
CA PRO A 148 17.05 -2.20 28.33
C PRO A 148 17.61 -2.00 26.91
N ALA A 149 17.96 -0.76 26.59
CA ALA A 149 18.66 -0.42 25.35
C ALA A 149 19.92 -1.29 25.19
N THR A 150 20.05 -1.92 24.02
CA THR A 150 21.06 -2.93 23.71
C THR A 150 21.86 -2.50 22.48
N SER A 151 23.16 -2.76 22.43
CA SER A 151 24.00 -2.47 21.25
C SER A 151 24.15 -3.69 20.31
N ALA A 152 24.48 -3.45 19.04
CA ALA A 152 24.69 -4.51 18.05
C ALA A 152 25.72 -5.56 18.51
N GLY A 153 26.79 -5.12 19.19
CA GLY A 153 27.78 -6.03 19.78
C GLY A 153 27.26 -6.84 20.97
N GLN A 154 26.31 -6.31 21.75
CA GLN A 154 25.63 -7.04 22.82
C GLN A 154 24.61 -8.06 22.28
N LEU A 155 23.99 -7.80 21.12
CA LEU A 155 23.20 -8.82 20.40
C LEU A 155 24.09 -9.92 19.83
N ALA A 156 25.15 -9.54 19.10
CA ALA A 156 26.10 -10.50 18.53
C ALA A 156 26.73 -11.42 19.59
N GLY A 157 26.95 -10.92 20.81
CA GLY A 157 27.42 -11.71 21.95
C GLY A 157 26.48 -12.86 22.38
N ARG A 158 25.22 -12.87 21.93
CA ARG A 158 24.24 -13.95 22.19
C ARG A 158 24.21 -15.02 21.10
N VAL A 159 24.68 -14.73 19.88
CA VAL A 159 24.79 -15.70 18.79
C VAL A 159 25.90 -16.68 19.15
N GLU A 160 25.61 -17.97 19.34
CA GLU A 160 26.60 -18.95 19.82
C GLU A 160 27.71 -19.23 18.81
N SER A 161 27.34 -19.52 17.56
CA SER A 161 28.26 -19.81 16.46
C SER A 161 29.17 -18.62 16.15
N VAL A 162 30.49 -18.87 16.10
CA VAL A 162 31.50 -17.84 15.78
C VAL A 162 31.38 -17.36 14.34
N GLU A 163 31.01 -18.25 13.41
CA GLU A 163 30.79 -17.91 12.00
C GLU A 163 29.54 -17.02 11.86
N THR A 164 28.41 -17.46 12.40
CA THR A 164 27.14 -16.70 12.35
C THR A 164 27.25 -15.36 13.09
N ARG A 165 28.02 -15.29 14.19
CA ARG A 165 28.36 -14.03 14.86
C ARG A 165 29.20 -13.09 13.96
N GLY A 166 30.10 -13.65 13.15
CA GLY A 166 30.84 -12.94 12.12
C GLY A 166 29.92 -12.41 11.02
N ALA A 167 29.04 -13.25 10.48
CA ALA A 167 28.04 -12.87 9.50
C ALA A 167 27.10 -11.75 10.02
N PHE A 168 26.56 -11.91 11.23
CA PHE A 168 25.71 -10.92 11.91
C PHE A 168 26.42 -9.56 12.04
N MET A 169 27.67 -9.53 12.51
CA MET A 169 28.41 -8.26 12.67
C MET A 169 28.75 -7.60 11.34
N ARG A 170 29.03 -8.37 10.27
CA ARG A 170 29.23 -7.80 8.93
C ARG A 170 27.92 -7.33 8.31
N ALA A 171 26.82 -8.03 8.54
CA ALA A 171 25.49 -7.61 8.13
C ALA A 171 25.10 -6.29 8.80
N ALA A 172 25.31 -6.14 10.11
CA ALA A 172 25.08 -4.88 10.83
C ALA A 172 25.83 -3.70 10.19
N VAL A 173 27.15 -3.83 9.97
CA VAL A 173 27.98 -2.79 9.32
C VAL A 173 27.55 -2.53 7.87
N ALA A 174 27.03 -3.53 7.15
CA ALA A 174 26.49 -3.33 5.82
C ALA A 174 25.14 -2.58 5.83
N LEU A 175 24.25 -2.87 6.80
CA LEU A 175 23.03 -2.08 7.01
C LEU A 175 23.37 -0.64 7.39
N GLU A 176 24.38 -0.41 8.23
CA GLU A 176 24.89 0.95 8.56
C GLU A 176 25.38 1.67 7.30
N GLY A 177 26.10 0.96 6.41
CA GLY A 177 26.52 1.47 5.11
C GLY A 177 25.36 1.81 4.17
N LEU A 178 24.33 0.96 4.10
CA LEU A 178 23.11 1.21 3.33
C LEU A 178 22.30 2.39 3.90
N ALA A 179 22.19 2.51 5.21
CA ALA A 179 21.59 3.66 5.88
C ALA A 179 22.31 4.96 5.50
N ALA A 180 23.62 5.04 5.71
CA ALA A 180 24.42 6.22 5.37
C ALA A 180 24.33 6.60 3.87
N LYS A 181 24.20 5.59 2.99
CA LYS A 181 24.09 5.77 1.53
C LYS A 181 22.71 6.25 1.05
N HIS A 182 21.65 5.93 1.79
CA HIS A 182 20.26 6.12 1.36
C HIS A 182 19.45 7.09 2.24
N GLY A 183 20.10 7.82 3.15
CA GLY A 183 19.40 8.67 4.13
C GLY A 183 18.58 7.85 5.13
N GLY A 184 19.08 6.66 5.47
CA GLY A 184 18.46 5.68 6.35
C GLY A 184 18.93 5.75 7.82
N SER A 185 18.50 4.78 8.61
CA SER A 185 18.89 4.56 10.00
C SER A 185 19.04 3.07 10.30
N VAL A 186 19.84 2.72 11.31
CA VAL A 186 19.93 1.35 11.85
C VAL A 186 19.54 1.36 13.31
N ARG A 187 18.49 0.62 13.65
CA ARG A 187 18.01 0.44 15.04
C ARG A 187 18.52 -0.88 15.61
N VAL A 188 18.64 -0.94 16.94
CA VAL A 188 18.96 -2.17 17.66
C VAL A 188 17.83 -2.47 18.66
N GLY A 189 17.13 -3.58 18.41
CA GLY A 189 16.08 -4.10 19.28
C GLY A 189 16.59 -5.05 20.36
N SER A 190 15.67 -5.79 20.97
CA SER A 190 15.95 -6.80 22.00
C SER A 190 16.70 -8.04 21.48
N ASP A 191 16.58 -8.32 20.19
CA ASP A 191 16.77 -9.63 19.53
C ASP A 191 17.16 -9.49 18.05
N ARG A 192 17.14 -8.27 17.51
CA ARG A 192 17.30 -7.96 16.09
C ARG A 192 17.90 -6.59 15.83
N ILE A 193 18.45 -6.40 14.63
CA ILE A 193 18.91 -5.12 14.09
C ILE A 193 18.01 -4.76 12.90
N GLU A 194 17.52 -3.53 12.81
CA GLU A 194 16.54 -3.12 11.80
C GLU A 194 17.12 -2.00 10.93
N LEU A 195 17.16 -2.21 9.61
CA LEU A 195 17.42 -1.13 8.64
C LEU A 195 16.10 -0.44 8.30
N VAL A 196 16.13 0.88 8.37
CA VAL A 196 14.97 1.74 8.12
C VAL A 196 15.36 2.81 7.11
N VAL A 197 14.48 3.06 6.14
CA VAL A 197 14.66 4.07 5.09
C VAL A 197 13.30 4.70 4.80
N LEU A 198 13.22 6.04 4.83
CA LEU A 198 11.98 6.81 4.69
C LEU A 198 10.86 6.33 5.65
N ALA A 199 11.16 6.35 6.96
CA ALA A 199 10.28 5.93 8.06
C ALA A 199 9.78 4.47 8.05
N ARG A 200 10.15 3.67 7.04
CA ARG A 200 9.77 2.27 6.91
C ARG A 200 10.94 1.37 7.27
N ARG A 201 10.69 0.33 8.07
CA ARG A 201 11.57 -0.83 8.12
C ARG A 201 11.60 -1.47 6.73
N VAL A 202 12.80 -1.85 6.29
CA VAL A 202 13.05 -2.34 4.93
C VAL A 202 13.80 -3.67 4.92
N ALA A 203 14.59 -3.91 5.97
CA ALA A 203 15.13 -5.22 6.32
C ALA A 203 15.37 -5.31 7.83
N GLU A 204 15.37 -6.52 8.38
CA GLU A 204 15.84 -6.81 9.73
C GLU A 204 16.81 -8.01 9.75
N VAL A 205 17.79 -7.98 10.63
CA VAL A 205 18.62 -9.13 10.98
C VAL A 205 18.19 -9.63 12.35
N ARG A 206 17.52 -10.78 12.39
CA ARG A 206 16.98 -11.40 13.61
C ARG A 206 17.90 -12.54 14.08
N ILE A 207 18.09 -12.65 15.40
CA ILE A 207 18.73 -13.82 16.03
C ILE A 207 17.66 -14.88 16.27
N GLU A 208 17.95 -16.12 15.90
CA GLU A 208 17.10 -17.28 16.11
C GLU A 208 17.87 -18.35 16.89
N SER A 209 17.21 -19.44 17.34
CA SER A 209 17.88 -20.46 18.17
C SER A 209 19.11 -21.05 17.50
N ASP A 210 19.05 -21.23 16.19
CA ASP A 210 20.02 -22.01 15.41
C ASP A 210 20.97 -21.09 14.61
N GLY A 211 20.85 -19.76 14.77
CA GLY A 211 21.70 -18.80 14.05
C GLY A 211 21.12 -17.39 13.95
N ALA A 212 21.16 -16.83 12.74
CA ALA A 212 20.61 -15.52 12.42
C ALA A 212 20.09 -15.48 10.98
N VAL A 213 19.07 -14.67 10.73
CA VAL A 213 18.43 -14.50 9.42
C VAL A 213 18.37 -13.04 9.03
N LEU A 214 18.57 -12.74 7.75
CA LEU A 214 18.25 -11.46 7.14
C LEU A 214 16.86 -11.56 6.50
N GLU A 215 15.91 -10.81 7.03
CA GLU A 215 14.59 -10.66 6.45
C GLU A 215 14.51 -9.35 5.68
N THR A 216 14.16 -9.38 4.39
CA THR A 216 13.85 -8.18 3.61
C THR A 216 12.34 -8.02 3.45
N GLN A 217 11.88 -6.76 3.40
CA GLN A 217 10.45 -6.42 3.41
C GLN A 217 10.03 -5.60 2.18
N ILE A 218 10.97 -5.16 1.33
CA ILE A 218 10.67 -4.47 0.07
C ILE A 218 10.41 -5.48 -1.05
N GLY A 219 9.23 -5.43 -1.66
CA GLY A 219 8.87 -6.28 -2.79
C GLY A 219 8.33 -7.67 -2.40
N GLY A 220 8.06 -7.88 -1.12
CA GLY A 220 7.67 -9.16 -0.52
C GLY A 220 8.49 -9.42 0.74
N ARG A 221 8.01 -10.31 1.61
CA ARG A 221 8.78 -10.80 2.75
C ARG A 221 9.68 -11.94 2.27
N GLN A 222 10.99 -11.74 2.27
CA GLN A 222 11.97 -12.78 1.96
C GLN A 222 12.88 -13.00 3.17
N THR A 223 13.14 -14.24 3.56
CA THR A 223 13.98 -14.58 4.72
C THR A 223 15.18 -15.41 4.25
N THR A 224 16.38 -14.88 4.44
CA THR A 224 17.65 -15.46 3.97
C THR A 224 18.53 -15.82 5.18
N PRO A 225 18.89 -17.09 5.40
CA PRO A 225 19.83 -17.48 6.45
C PRO A 225 21.20 -16.79 6.29
N LEU A 226 21.76 -16.24 7.37
CA LEU A 226 23.03 -15.51 7.30
C LEU A 226 24.24 -16.46 7.29
N ARG A 227 24.74 -16.72 6.08
CA ARG A 227 25.98 -17.45 5.80
C ARG A 227 27.03 -16.54 5.18
N ASP A 228 28.31 -16.87 5.36
CA ASP A 228 29.43 -16.04 4.89
C ASP A 228 29.51 -15.90 3.36
N ALA A 229 29.05 -16.90 2.61
CA ALA A 229 29.04 -16.88 1.14
C ALA A 229 27.93 -16.01 0.54
N ASP A 230 26.71 -16.10 1.11
CA ASP A 230 25.49 -15.57 0.47
C ASP A 230 25.20 -14.11 0.85
N LEU A 231 25.78 -13.64 1.96
CA LEU A 231 25.57 -12.30 2.52
C LEU A 231 25.75 -11.16 1.51
N ALA A 232 26.76 -11.24 0.62
CA ALA A 232 27.03 -10.19 -0.36
C ALA A 232 25.87 -10.05 -1.38
N GLY A 233 25.44 -11.17 -1.98
CA GLY A 233 24.34 -11.15 -2.95
C GLY A 233 23.00 -10.75 -2.34
N ALA A 234 22.75 -11.12 -1.07
CA ALA A 234 21.55 -10.69 -0.35
C ALA A 234 21.53 -9.17 -0.09
N LEU A 235 22.68 -8.57 0.25
CA LEU A 235 22.83 -7.13 0.45
C LEU A 235 22.74 -6.33 -0.87
N ASP A 236 23.37 -6.82 -1.95
CA ASP A 236 23.27 -6.21 -3.27
C ASP A 236 21.82 -6.26 -3.81
N GLY A 237 21.11 -7.37 -3.56
CA GLY A 237 19.68 -7.51 -3.86
C GLY A 237 18.81 -6.52 -3.08
N LEU A 238 19.06 -6.37 -1.77
CA LEU A 238 18.40 -5.37 -0.92
C LEU A 238 18.69 -3.94 -1.40
N GLU A 239 19.92 -3.61 -1.81
CA GLU A 239 20.21 -2.30 -2.40
C GLU A 239 19.46 -2.08 -3.72
N GLY A 240 19.38 -3.11 -4.57
CA GLY A 240 18.60 -3.08 -5.80
C GLY A 240 17.09 -2.91 -5.57
N GLN A 241 16.55 -3.42 -4.45
CA GLN A 241 15.19 -3.14 -4.00
C GLN A 241 15.05 -1.71 -3.47
N LEU A 242 15.97 -1.24 -2.63
CA LEU A 242 16.00 0.11 -2.06
C LEU A 242 16.05 1.21 -3.12
N ARG A 243 16.96 1.09 -4.10
CA ARG A 243 17.05 2.03 -5.22
C ARG A 243 15.74 2.13 -6.00
N ARG A 244 15.04 1.01 -6.22
CA ARG A 244 13.73 0.99 -6.89
C ARG A 244 12.64 1.67 -6.03
N ARG A 245 12.60 1.41 -4.72
CA ARG A 245 11.65 2.06 -3.79
C ARG A 245 11.88 3.57 -3.69
N LEU A 246 13.12 4.00 -3.49
CA LEU A 246 13.49 5.43 -3.38
C LEU A 246 13.22 6.20 -4.67
N ASN A 247 13.35 5.52 -5.82
CA ASN A 247 12.98 6.07 -7.10
C ASN A 247 11.45 6.02 -7.37
N ASP A 248 10.57 5.54 -6.47
CA ASP A 248 9.12 5.60 -6.66
C ASP A 248 8.56 7.03 -6.43
N ARG A 249 7.50 7.40 -7.15
CA ARG A 249 6.85 8.71 -7.13
C ARG A 249 5.94 8.83 -5.91
N LYS A 250 5.17 7.77 -5.63
CA LYS A 250 4.27 7.70 -4.48
C LYS A 250 5.06 7.79 -3.17
N VAL A 251 6.20 7.08 -3.10
CA VAL A 251 7.14 7.17 -1.99
C VAL A 251 7.84 8.54 -1.92
N ARG A 252 8.29 9.11 -3.04
CA ARG A 252 9.01 10.40 -3.05
C ARG A 252 8.11 11.59 -2.71
N GLU A 253 6.90 11.65 -3.26
CA GLU A 253 6.04 12.84 -3.18
C GLU A 253 5.05 12.80 -2.01
N GLY A 254 4.60 11.63 -1.56
CA GLY A 254 3.77 11.49 -0.34
C GLY A 254 4.57 11.43 0.96
N GLU A 255 3.86 11.16 2.07
CA GLU A 255 4.36 11.24 3.45
C GLU A 255 5.75 10.58 3.69
N ASP A 256 5.99 9.34 3.26
CA ASP A 256 7.29 8.63 3.36
C ASP A 256 8.46 9.57 2.96
N GLY A 257 8.32 10.25 1.82
CA GLY A 257 9.33 11.13 1.23
C GLY A 257 9.34 12.53 1.83
N LEU A 258 8.19 13.07 2.27
CA LEU A 258 8.11 14.30 3.05
C LEU A 258 8.92 14.17 4.35
N ARG A 259 8.66 13.09 5.10
CA ARG A 259 9.34 12.74 6.36
C ARG A 259 10.85 12.68 6.16
N GLY A 260 11.31 11.96 5.13
CA GLY A 260 12.73 11.89 4.77
C GLY A 260 13.37 13.25 4.45
N ARG A 261 12.68 14.13 3.70
CA ARG A 261 13.18 15.48 3.38
C ARG A 261 13.30 16.36 4.62
N VAL A 262 12.29 16.38 5.49
CA VAL A 262 12.29 17.20 6.72
C VAL A 262 13.38 16.74 7.68
N ILE A 263 13.55 15.43 7.88
CA ILE A 263 14.63 14.90 8.73
C ILE A 263 16.01 15.25 8.16
N ALA A 264 16.20 15.12 6.84
CA ALA A 264 17.47 15.49 6.20
C ALA A 264 17.78 17.00 6.32
N GLN A 265 16.76 17.86 6.25
CA GLN A 265 16.87 19.30 6.49
C GLN A 265 17.25 19.60 7.95
N LEU A 266 16.58 18.98 8.92
CA LEU A 266 16.88 19.16 10.35
C LEU A 266 18.29 18.63 10.72
N ALA A 267 18.77 17.57 10.06
CA ALA A 267 20.12 17.04 10.23
C ALA A 267 21.22 17.88 9.52
N ALA A 268 20.87 18.64 8.48
CA ALA A 268 21.77 19.55 7.78
C ALA A 268 21.76 20.98 8.36
N GLY A 269 20.71 21.35 9.10
CA GLY A 269 20.56 22.63 9.77
C GLY A 269 21.41 22.78 11.03
N THR A 270 21.43 23.98 11.61
CA THR A 270 22.18 24.30 12.83
C THR A 270 21.38 24.13 14.13
N GLU A 271 20.09 23.82 14.04
CA GLU A 271 19.17 23.83 15.19
C GLU A 271 19.29 22.58 16.08
N LEU A 272 19.48 21.41 15.47
CA LEU A 272 19.59 20.12 16.16
C LEU A 272 20.95 19.47 15.86
N ARG A 273 21.70 19.14 16.91
CA ARG A 273 22.90 18.29 16.82
C ARG A 273 22.56 16.83 17.17
N SER A 274 23.40 15.90 16.71
CA SER A 274 23.22 14.45 16.91
C SER A 274 21.81 13.96 16.53
N VAL A 275 21.35 14.32 15.32
CA VAL A 275 20.03 13.89 14.83
C VAL A 275 20.05 12.39 14.56
N CYS A 276 19.22 11.64 15.29
CA CYS A 276 19.05 10.18 15.19
C CYS A 276 17.69 9.86 14.52
N PRO A 277 17.66 9.59 13.20
CA PRO A 277 16.43 9.27 12.48
C PRO A 277 15.77 7.98 12.98
N TRP A 278 14.44 8.02 13.11
CA TRP A 278 13.51 6.96 13.51
C TRP A 278 14.03 6.08 14.67
N PRO A 279 13.91 6.53 15.93
CA PRO A 279 14.64 5.96 17.05
C PRO A 279 14.08 4.64 17.60
N GLN A 280 12.86 4.21 17.22
CA GLN A 280 12.11 3.19 17.97
C GLN A 280 12.17 1.79 17.32
N PRO A 281 12.89 0.80 17.90
CA PRO A 281 12.94 -0.54 17.32
C PRO A 281 11.60 -1.25 17.42
N GLY A 282 11.28 -2.08 16.42
CA GLY A 282 10.11 -2.95 16.36
C GLY A 282 8.82 -2.31 15.85
N ALA A 283 8.82 -1.01 15.52
CA ALA A 283 7.71 -0.33 14.87
C ALA A 283 7.92 -0.26 13.34
N ASP A 284 6.84 -0.47 12.59
CA ASP A 284 6.74 -0.14 11.17
C ASP A 284 5.94 1.17 11.05
N LEU A 285 6.43 2.16 10.29
CA LEU A 285 5.90 3.53 10.26
C LEU A 285 5.91 4.20 11.65
N ASP A 286 7.10 4.39 12.23
CA ASP A 286 7.29 4.98 13.56
C ASP A 286 6.45 6.24 13.79
N ASP A 287 5.88 6.36 14.98
CA ASP A 287 5.23 7.60 15.39
C ASP A 287 6.24 8.75 15.50
N ILE A 288 7.46 8.45 15.95
CA ILE A 288 8.56 9.41 16.09
C ILE A 288 9.51 9.34 14.89
N ASP A 289 9.69 10.47 14.22
CA ASP A 289 10.51 10.59 13.01
C ASP A 289 12.00 10.77 13.29
N SER A 290 12.35 11.45 14.37
CA SER A 290 13.73 11.59 14.80
C SER A 290 13.79 12.00 16.26
N VAL A 291 14.95 11.79 16.89
CA VAL A 291 15.37 12.66 17.99
C VAL A 291 16.58 13.49 17.60
N GLY A 292 16.83 14.58 18.32
CA GLY A 292 18.04 15.37 18.25
C GLY A 292 18.26 16.11 19.56
N VAL A 293 19.31 16.93 19.63
CA VAL A 293 19.62 17.76 20.80
C VAL A 293 19.71 19.22 20.36
N ASN A 294 18.95 20.11 21.01
CA ASN A 294 18.96 21.53 20.67
C ASN A 294 20.26 22.23 21.14
N GLU A 295 20.41 23.52 20.83
CA GLU A 295 21.57 24.31 21.26
C GLU A 295 21.83 24.18 22.78
N ALA A 296 20.81 24.39 23.60
CA ALA A 296 20.84 24.35 25.07
C ALA A 296 21.22 22.98 25.67
N GLY A 297 21.18 21.91 24.89
CA GLY A 297 21.51 20.54 25.31
C GLY A 297 20.31 19.69 25.69
N ASP A 298 19.09 20.19 25.51
CA ASP A 298 17.85 19.50 25.82
C ASP A 298 17.40 18.63 24.61
N PRO A 299 16.88 17.41 24.83
CA PRO A 299 16.47 16.52 23.76
C PRO A 299 15.18 17.01 23.09
N VAL A 300 15.14 16.90 21.77
CA VAL A 300 13.97 17.22 20.94
C VAL A 300 13.49 15.94 20.25
N VAL A 301 12.20 15.65 20.38
CA VAL A 301 11.49 14.57 19.68
C VAL A 301 10.75 15.18 18.50
N VAL A 302 11.01 14.67 17.30
CA VAL A 302 10.44 15.18 16.04
C VAL A 302 9.41 14.20 15.51
N ALA A 303 8.25 14.70 15.06
CA ALA A 303 7.27 13.93 14.30
C ALA A 303 6.81 14.73 13.08
N VAL A 304 6.72 14.08 11.91
CA VAL A 304 6.46 14.74 10.62
C VAL A 304 5.31 14.03 9.90
N ARG A 305 4.26 14.74 9.50
CA ARG A 305 3.10 14.18 8.78
C ARG A 305 2.74 15.06 7.57
N GLU A 306 1.91 14.54 6.66
CA GLU A 306 1.30 15.36 5.62
C GLU A 306 0.18 16.22 6.24
N GLU A 307 -0.78 15.56 6.90
CA GLU A 307 -1.78 16.17 7.78
C GLU A 307 -1.59 15.65 9.21
N PHE A 308 -1.43 16.54 10.19
CA PHE A 308 -1.25 16.18 11.59
C PHE A 308 -2.61 16.11 12.30
N GLU A 309 -3.10 14.88 12.50
CA GLU A 309 -4.38 14.60 13.17
C GLU A 309 -4.23 14.32 14.68
N TRP A 310 -5.38 14.25 15.37
CA TRP A 310 -5.52 13.79 16.75
C TRP A 310 -4.98 12.38 16.99
N SER A 311 -5.22 11.48 16.03
CA SER A 311 -4.74 10.10 16.01
C SER A 311 -3.20 10.04 16.01
N ALA A 312 -2.56 10.86 15.16
CA ALA A 312 -1.11 11.01 15.10
C ALA A 312 -0.54 11.64 16.38
N LEU A 313 -1.20 12.66 16.95
CA LEU A 313 -0.79 13.25 18.24
C LEU A 313 -0.87 12.22 19.38
N ALA A 314 -1.93 11.42 19.44
CA ALA A 314 -2.10 10.37 20.43
C ALA A 314 -0.94 9.36 20.39
N ALA A 315 -0.61 8.85 19.20
CA ALA A 315 0.45 7.86 19.03
C ALA A 315 1.85 8.43 19.31
N VAL A 316 2.14 9.65 18.84
CA VAL A 316 3.38 10.40 19.14
C VAL A 316 3.58 10.57 20.65
N LEU A 317 2.52 10.92 21.38
CA LEU A 317 2.57 11.07 22.83
C LEU A 317 2.80 9.73 23.55
N GLU A 318 2.11 8.65 23.15
CA GLU A 318 2.35 7.32 23.74
C GLU A 318 3.78 6.81 23.48
N ALA A 319 4.38 7.15 22.34
CA ALA A 319 5.75 6.81 21.98
C ALA A 319 6.84 7.59 22.77
N LEU A 320 6.50 8.71 23.44
CA LEU A 320 7.45 9.49 24.23
C LEU A 320 8.10 8.71 25.38
N ALA A 321 7.34 7.82 26.04
CA ALA A 321 7.88 7.04 27.16
C ALA A 321 8.90 5.96 26.70
N PRO A 322 8.62 5.16 25.65
CA PRO A 322 9.63 4.33 24.99
C PRO A 322 10.86 5.10 24.52
N VAL A 323 10.70 6.18 23.74
CA VAL A 323 11.81 6.96 23.18
C VAL A 323 12.63 7.63 24.29
N GLY A 324 11.98 8.15 25.33
CA GLY A 324 12.63 8.69 26.53
C GLY A 324 13.60 7.73 27.22
N ALA A 325 13.30 6.42 27.20
CA ALA A 325 14.19 5.38 27.73
C ALA A 325 15.40 5.09 26.82
N LEU A 326 15.33 5.43 25.53
CA LEU A 326 16.40 5.20 24.54
C LEU A 326 17.39 6.38 24.45
N LEU A 327 16.98 7.61 24.79
CA LEU A 327 17.82 8.82 24.73
C LEU A 327 19.23 8.67 25.34
N PRO A 328 19.45 7.98 26.49
CA PRO A 328 20.78 7.83 27.08
C PRO A 328 21.76 7.00 26.22
N VAL A 329 21.25 6.15 25.32
CA VAL A 329 22.05 5.34 24.39
C VAL A 329 22.15 6.00 23.02
N LEU A 330 21.06 6.57 22.52
CA LEU A 330 21.04 7.34 21.26
C LEU A 330 22.03 8.52 21.31
N PHE A 331 22.15 9.19 22.45
CA PHE A 331 23.07 10.30 22.67
C PHE A 331 24.34 9.92 23.45
N SER A 332 24.71 8.63 23.48
CA SER A 332 25.90 8.17 24.21
C SER A 332 27.24 8.70 23.67
N GLU A 333 27.28 9.10 22.40
CA GLU A 333 28.44 9.75 21.75
C GLU A 333 28.26 11.28 21.57
N THR A 334 27.15 11.86 22.04
CA THR A 334 26.85 13.29 21.88
C THR A 334 27.72 14.16 22.79
N ALA A 335 28.38 15.16 22.20
CA ALA A 335 29.19 16.11 22.94
C ALA A 335 28.35 16.99 23.90
N PRO A 336 28.84 17.30 25.11
CA PRO A 336 28.16 18.21 26.04
C PRO A 336 27.94 19.63 25.46
N PRO A 337 26.91 20.37 25.91
CA PRO A 337 25.95 19.99 26.95
C PRO A 337 24.90 18.99 26.48
N LEU A 338 24.53 18.07 27.37
CA LEU A 338 23.43 17.13 27.20
C LEU A 338 22.65 17.06 28.53
N ARG A 339 21.32 17.24 28.44
CA ARG A 339 20.40 17.35 29.57
C ARG A 339 19.25 16.36 29.38
N LEU A 340 19.44 15.13 29.84
CA LEU A 340 18.46 14.06 29.71
C LEU A 340 17.28 14.28 30.68
N GLY A 341 16.41 15.23 30.34
CA GLY A 341 15.14 15.54 31.00
C GLY A 341 13.94 15.07 30.17
N LEU A 342 12.79 15.75 30.35
CA LEU A 342 11.65 15.59 29.47
C LEU A 342 11.97 16.22 28.10
N PRO A 343 11.75 15.54 26.97
CA PRO A 343 12.02 16.10 25.66
C PRO A 343 11.00 17.16 25.24
N ARG A 344 11.45 18.13 24.44
CA ARG A 344 10.59 19.06 23.70
C ARG A 344 10.02 18.34 22.47
N LEU A 345 8.75 18.57 22.15
CA LEU A 345 8.14 18.13 20.90
C LEU A 345 8.39 19.16 19.79
N LEU A 346 8.77 18.67 18.61
CA LEU A 346 8.75 19.41 17.36
C LEU A 346 7.83 18.67 16.38
N LEU A 347 6.63 19.19 16.20
CA LEU A 347 5.62 18.61 15.29
C LEU A 347 5.64 19.41 13.98
N VAL A 348 5.67 18.71 12.85
CA VAL A 348 5.85 19.31 11.53
C VAL A 348 4.83 18.73 10.55
N ALA A 349 4.09 19.57 9.82
CA ALA A 349 3.16 19.10 8.79
C ALA A 349 2.83 20.17 7.75
N GLU A 350 2.18 19.78 6.65
CA GLU A 350 1.56 20.74 5.72
C GLU A 350 0.25 21.30 6.27
N ARG A 351 -0.44 20.54 7.16
CA ARG A 351 -1.65 20.95 7.87
C ARG A 351 -1.68 20.37 9.28
N PHE A 352 -2.31 21.10 10.21
CA PHE A 352 -2.61 20.62 11.57
C PHE A 352 -4.12 20.69 11.80
N ALA A 353 -4.69 19.67 12.45
CA ALA A 353 -6.07 19.71 12.91
C ALA A 353 -6.26 20.80 13.99
N GLU A 354 -7.47 21.36 14.07
CA GLU A 354 -7.84 22.28 15.14
C GLU A 354 -7.85 21.58 16.51
N GLY A 355 -7.69 22.34 17.60
CA GLY A 355 -7.73 21.85 18.99
C GLY A 355 -6.45 21.18 19.51
N LEU A 356 -5.53 20.76 18.63
CA LEU A 356 -4.29 20.06 19.05
C LEU A 356 -3.40 20.90 19.96
N GLU A 357 -3.27 22.21 19.70
CA GLU A 357 -2.48 23.11 20.52
C GLU A 357 -3.09 23.29 21.92
N GLN A 358 -4.42 23.36 22.02
CA GLN A 358 -5.14 23.39 23.29
C GLN A 358 -4.88 22.11 24.10
N ALA A 359 -4.90 20.93 23.47
CA ALA A 359 -4.53 19.68 24.15
C ALA A 359 -3.07 19.69 24.66
N LEU A 360 -2.12 20.09 23.81
CA LEU A 360 -0.69 20.18 24.17
C LEU A 360 -0.43 21.16 25.32
N SER A 361 -1.12 22.31 25.33
CA SER A 361 -0.98 23.34 26.36
C SER A 361 -1.26 22.87 27.80
N ALA A 362 -2.02 21.79 27.97
CA ALA A 362 -2.35 21.21 29.27
C ALA A 362 -1.31 20.18 29.78
N LEU A 363 -0.38 19.78 28.92
CA LEU A 363 0.70 18.84 29.25
C LEU A 363 1.95 19.60 29.70
N VAL A 364 2.79 18.97 30.53
CA VAL A 364 4.07 19.55 31.02
C VAL A 364 5.19 19.52 29.96
N ILE A 365 4.84 19.29 28.70
CA ILE A 365 5.76 19.01 27.59
C ILE A 365 5.92 20.29 26.78
N PRO A 366 7.13 20.89 26.69
CA PRO A 366 7.38 21.98 25.76
C PRO A 366 7.16 21.49 24.33
N TYR A 367 6.48 22.28 23.50
CA TYR A 367 6.13 21.91 22.13
C TYR A 367 6.37 23.07 21.15
N GLU A 368 6.54 22.70 19.89
CA GLU A 368 6.71 23.62 18.77
C GLU A 368 6.04 23.02 17.55
N LEU A 369 5.21 23.81 16.86
CA LEU A 369 4.52 23.44 15.63
C LEU A 369 5.18 24.19 14.47
N ARG A 370 5.50 23.49 13.37
CA ARG A 370 5.98 24.12 12.14
C ARG A 370 5.18 23.68 10.92
N ASP A 371 4.79 24.65 10.11
CA ASP A 371 4.16 24.43 8.82
C ASP A 371 5.25 24.18 7.75
N VAL A 372 5.04 23.14 6.93
CA VAL A 372 5.86 22.80 5.78
C VAL A 372 5.45 23.69 4.61
N SER A 373 6.36 24.54 4.16
CA SER A 373 6.17 25.39 2.97
C SER A 373 6.95 24.81 1.80
N GLN A 374 6.22 24.39 0.75
CA GLN A 374 6.82 23.99 -0.52
C GLN A 374 7.15 25.24 -1.36
N ALA A 375 8.36 25.77 -1.18
CA ALA A 375 8.92 26.75 -2.10
C ALA A 375 9.08 26.13 -3.50
N ALA A 376 9.12 26.96 -4.56
CA ALA A 376 9.26 26.50 -5.95
C ALA A 376 10.68 25.99 -6.26
N GLY A 377 11.05 24.84 -5.69
CA GLY A 377 12.35 24.18 -5.81
C GLY A 377 12.41 22.94 -4.91
N ALA A 378 13.46 22.13 -5.03
CA ALA A 378 13.57 20.86 -4.31
C ALA A 378 13.90 20.97 -2.80
N ALA A 379 13.82 22.18 -2.22
CA ALA A 379 14.07 22.44 -0.81
C ALA A 379 12.75 22.75 -0.09
N ILE A 380 12.49 22.06 1.02
CA ILE A 380 11.42 22.42 1.95
C ILE A 380 11.85 23.66 2.74
N ASP A 381 10.89 24.52 3.07
CA ASP A 381 11.04 25.52 4.14
C ASP A 381 10.16 25.15 5.34
N LEU A 382 10.63 25.42 6.55
CA LEU A 382 10.01 25.00 7.82
C LEU A 382 9.64 26.23 8.64
N VAL A 383 8.41 26.71 8.47
CA VAL A 383 7.95 27.98 9.05
C VAL A 383 7.38 27.74 10.45
N ALA A 384 7.87 28.48 11.45
CA ALA A 384 7.34 28.40 12.81
C ALA A 384 5.89 28.90 12.87
N ARG A 385 4.98 28.03 13.34
CA ARG A 385 3.53 28.29 13.45
C ARG A 385 3.16 28.76 14.85
N SER A 386 3.51 27.98 15.86
CA SER A 386 3.32 28.29 17.28
C SER A 386 4.27 27.47 18.16
N ALA A 387 4.46 27.88 19.42
CA ALA A 387 5.28 27.18 20.39
C ALA A 387 4.81 27.48 21.81
N GLY A 388 4.99 26.53 22.73
CA GLY A 388 4.65 26.69 24.14
C GLY A 388 5.55 25.85 25.05
N GLU A 389 5.81 26.35 26.26
CA GLU A 389 6.63 25.66 27.26
C GLU A 389 5.86 24.57 28.05
N GLY A 390 4.59 24.32 27.67
CA GLY A 390 3.67 23.45 28.39
C GLY A 390 3.12 24.05 29.69
N ALA A 391 2.23 23.31 30.34
CA ALA A 391 1.69 23.66 31.64
C ALA A 391 2.70 23.41 32.78
N GLN A 392 2.62 24.21 33.85
CA GLN A 392 3.53 24.08 34.99
C GLN A 392 3.45 22.66 35.62
N PRO A 393 4.58 22.03 35.99
CA PRO A 393 4.56 20.69 36.56
C PRO A 393 3.79 20.64 37.87
N ARG A 394 2.92 19.64 38.02
CA ARG A 394 2.20 19.39 39.28
C ARG A 394 3.24 19.15 40.40
N PRO A 395 3.10 19.79 41.58
CA PRO A 395 4.00 19.51 42.70
C PRO A 395 3.86 18.03 43.06
N SER A 396 4.94 17.25 42.89
CA SER A 396 4.90 15.82 43.16
C SER A 396 4.31 15.58 44.55
N ARG A 397 3.22 14.79 44.62
CA ARG A 397 2.66 14.33 45.90
C ARG A 397 3.77 13.55 46.59
N ARG A 398 4.54 14.20 47.46
CA ARG A 398 5.59 13.59 48.28
C ARG A 398 4.93 12.47 49.07
N GLY A 399 4.98 11.26 48.54
CA GLY A 399 4.38 10.10 49.17
C GLY A 399 4.89 10.05 50.60
N ARG A 400 3.97 10.13 51.57
CA ARG A 400 4.31 10.02 53.00
C ARG A 400 5.13 8.75 53.12
N ARG A 401 6.46 8.86 53.29
CA ARG A 401 7.36 7.72 53.45
C ARG A 401 6.84 6.97 54.67
N ARG A 402 6.08 5.89 54.42
CA ARG A 402 5.43 5.08 55.44
C ARG A 402 6.56 4.46 56.23
N GLY A 403 6.90 5.09 57.36
CA GLY A 403 8.17 4.86 58.03
C GLY A 403 8.27 3.40 58.43
N GLY A 404 9.07 2.64 57.67
CA GLY A 404 9.37 1.22 57.90
C GLY A 404 10.20 1.06 59.15
N ARG A 405 9.60 1.35 60.30
CA ARG A 405 10.21 1.31 61.62
C ARG A 405 10.34 -0.15 62.01
N GLY A 406 11.42 -0.78 61.56
CA GLY A 406 11.75 -2.16 61.86
C GLY A 406 11.69 -2.41 63.37
N ARG A 407 10.66 -3.13 63.79
CA ARG A 407 10.57 -3.79 65.09
C ARG A 407 10.10 -5.21 64.84
N SER A 408 11.01 -6.15 65.06
CA SER A 408 10.68 -7.54 65.35
C SER A 408 9.72 -7.62 66.53
N GLY A 409 8.84 -8.63 66.51
CA GLY A 409 7.81 -8.84 67.53
C GLY A 409 8.35 -9.45 68.83
N GLY A 410 7.45 -9.56 69.81
CA GLY A 410 7.70 -9.96 71.19
C GLY A 410 7.44 -8.80 72.17
N ASP A 411 6.57 -8.92 73.17
CA ASP A 411 5.60 -10.00 73.42
C ASP A 411 4.41 -9.49 74.28
N GLU A 412 3.40 -10.33 74.47
CA GLU A 412 2.33 -10.31 75.50
C GLU A 412 1.62 -8.99 75.92
N ALA A 413 0.35 -8.91 75.50
CA ALA A 413 -0.84 -8.82 76.37
C ALA A 413 -1.34 -7.50 77.04
N ARG A 414 -2.70 -7.49 77.19
CA ARG A 414 -3.59 -6.76 78.13
C ARG A 414 -3.93 -5.26 77.96
N THR A 415 -5.26 -5.01 77.93
CA THR A 415 -6.00 -3.85 78.54
C THR A 415 -5.73 -2.43 78.00
N GLN A 416 -6.65 -1.45 78.02
CA GLN A 416 -8.11 -1.39 78.28
C GLN A 416 -8.71 -0.12 77.65
N ASP A 417 -10.04 -0.10 77.48
CA ASP A 417 -11.01 1.01 77.61
C ASP A 417 -10.72 2.47 77.15
N ALA A 418 -11.68 2.95 76.32
CA ALA A 418 -12.44 4.20 76.46
C ALA A 418 -11.82 5.62 76.21
N ALA A 419 -12.34 6.22 75.11
CA ALA A 419 -13.13 7.47 75.07
C ALA A 419 -12.50 8.88 75.28
N THR A 420 -13.06 9.85 74.51
CA THR A 420 -13.09 11.33 74.72
C THR A 420 -11.76 12.12 74.74
N ALA A 421 -11.69 13.43 74.46
CA ALA A 421 -12.49 14.37 73.64
C ALA A 421 -11.74 15.75 73.61
N SER A 422 -12.13 16.67 72.70
CA SER A 422 -11.80 18.14 72.72
C SER A 422 -10.30 18.56 72.69
N SER A 423 -9.91 19.82 72.44
CA SER A 423 -10.43 20.87 71.52
C SER A 423 -9.36 21.98 71.34
N ASP A 424 -9.62 22.92 70.42
CA ASP A 424 -9.27 24.36 70.46
C ASP A 424 -7.82 24.92 70.33
N GLU A 425 -7.68 25.73 69.26
CA GLU A 425 -7.25 27.15 69.22
C GLU A 425 -5.78 27.66 69.09
N ARG A 426 -5.60 28.46 68.02
CA ARG A 426 -4.86 29.75 67.86
C ARG A 426 -3.31 29.78 67.78
N GLY A 427 -2.80 30.61 66.86
CA GLY A 427 -1.39 31.02 66.77
C GLY A 427 -0.93 31.64 65.44
N GLU A 428 -1.27 32.91 65.18
CA GLU A 428 -0.63 33.77 64.14
C GLU A 428 0.51 34.64 64.77
N PRO A 429 1.13 35.63 64.06
CA PRO A 429 2.08 35.49 62.94
C PRO A 429 3.41 36.28 63.20
N VAL A 430 4.35 36.29 62.24
CA VAL A 430 5.59 37.13 62.28
C VAL A 430 5.91 37.73 60.88
N LEU A 431 6.56 38.91 60.83
CA LEU A 431 6.65 39.82 59.67
C LEU A 431 8.08 40.09 59.12
N GLY A 432 8.20 40.18 57.79
CA GLY A 432 9.16 41.02 57.00
C GLY A 432 10.68 40.82 57.16
N PRO A 433 11.56 41.66 56.53
CA PRO A 433 11.42 42.61 55.39
C PRO A 433 12.16 42.13 54.10
N ALA A 434 12.21 42.74 52.89
CA ALA A 434 11.59 43.91 52.20
C ALA A 434 12.57 44.99 51.62
N ALA A 435 13.13 44.75 50.41
CA ALA A 435 13.79 45.70 49.47
C ALA A 435 13.73 45.07 48.04
N LEU A 436 13.43 45.72 46.89
CA LEU A 436 13.90 46.97 46.24
C LEU A 436 15.34 46.85 45.65
N SER A 437 15.66 47.23 44.41
CA SER A 437 14.86 47.81 43.29
C SER A 437 15.61 47.74 41.91
N GLU A 438 14.99 48.30 40.85
CA GLU A 438 15.58 48.80 39.56
C GLU A 438 16.09 47.86 38.43
N GLU A 439 15.28 47.81 37.37
CA GLU A 439 15.52 48.23 35.96
C GLU A 439 16.93 48.20 35.30
N GLY A 440 16.97 47.83 34.01
CA GLY A 440 18.11 48.04 33.10
C GLY A 440 17.90 47.47 31.69
N GLU A 441 17.91 48.33 30.65
CA GLU A 441 17.67 47.96 29.24
C GLU A 441 18.92 47.46 28.48
N ALA A 442 18.68 46.96 27.26
CA ALA A 442 19.64 46.35 26.34
C ALA A 442 20.75 47.26 25.78
N VAL A 443 21.80 46.65 25.21
CA VAL A 443 22.27 46.86 23.81
C VAL A 443 23.41 45.88 23.47
N ALA A 444 23.57 45.53 22.18
CA ALA A 444 24.50 44.49 21.69
C ALA A 444 25.88 45.01 21.25
N ALA A 445 26.86 44.09 21.14
CA ALA A 445 28.15 44.32 20.46
C ALA A 445 28.68 43.03 19.77
N ARG A 446 29.53 43.18 18.74
CA ARG A 446 30.14 42.10 17.93
C ARG A 446 31.66 42.03 18.13
N SER A 447 32.27 40.84 18.06
CA SER A 447 33.68 40.61 17.63
C SER A 447 33.97 39.10 17.46
N THR A 448 34.16 38.57 16.24
CA THR A 448 35.43 38.36 15.48
C THR A 448 36.36 37.21 15.93
N ALA A 449 36.36 36.14 15.11
CA ALA A 449 37.48 35.33 14.59
C ALA A 449 38.79 35.09 15.40
N SER A 450 39.22 33.82 15.42
CA SER A 450 40.64 33.40 15.32
C SER A 450 40.75 31.97 14.78
N ASP A 451 41.78 31.70 13.98
CA ASP A 451 42.28 30.34 13.73
C ASP A 451 42.99 29.77 14.99
N ASP A 452 43.15 28.44 15.07
CA ASP A 452 44.49 27.81 15.06
C ASP A 452 44.41 26.32 14.67
N THR A 453 45.58 25.74 14.38
CA THR A 453 45.84 24.41 13.83
C THR A 453 46.20 23.37 14.90
N GLY A 454 45.87 22.08 14.67
CA GLY A 454 46.08 21.03 15.68
C GLY A 454 46.45 19.65 15.10
N ARG A 455 47.69 19.48 14.62
CA ARG A 455 48.20 18.15 14.20
C ARG A 455 48.60 17.29 15.40
N SER A 456 48.25 15.99 15.39
CA SER A 456 49.04 14.96 16.09
C SER A 456 49.03 13.60 15.36
N ARG A 457 49.99 12.72 15.72
CA ARG A 457 50.24 11.42 15.08
C ARG A 457 50.81 10.39 16.07
N SER A 458 50.18 9.23 16.20
CA SER A 458 50.83 7.94 16.56
C SER A 458 49.89 6.78 16.18
N ARG A 459 50.26 5.61 15.64
CA ARG A 459 51.48 4.74 15.62
C ARG A 459 51.72 3.86 16.86
N GLY A 460 51.21 2.63 16.83
CA GLY A 460 51.64 1.50 17.69
C GLY A 460 50.88 0.20 17.37
N ARG A 461 51.24 -0.62 16.37
CA ARG A 461 52.27 -1.69 16.34
C ARG A 461 52.15 -2.84 17.38
N ARG A 462 51.74 -4.01 16.84
CA ARG A 462 52.44 -5.33 16.82
C ARG A 462 52.16 -6.44 17.87
N ARG A 463 51.99 -7.65 17.27
CA ARG A 463 52.21 -9.06 17.73
C ARG A 463 51.03 -9.73 18.47
N ARG A 464 50.60 -10.98 18.17
CA ARG A 464 51.24 -12.31 17.85
C ARG A 464 51.81 -13.06 19.07
N PRO A 465 51.73 -14.41 19.14
CA PRO A 465 50.55 -15.29 19.02
C PRO A 465 50.62 -16.51 20.00
N ARG A 466 49.64 -17.45 19.98
CA ARG A 466 49.74 -18.94 20.20
C ARG A 466 48.39 -19.50 20.72
N ARG A 467 48.13 -20.82 20.83
CA ARG A 467 48.44 -22.05 20.02
C ARG A 467 48.07 -23.28 20.88
N GLY A 468 47.10 -24.07 20.43
CA GLY A 468 46.66 -25.35 21.04
C GLY A 468 45.27 -25.67 20.47
N ARG A 469 44.95 -26.83 19.88
CA ARG A 469 45.57 -28.17 19.81
C ARG A 469 45.45 -29.00 21.11
N GLY A 470 44.27 -29.56 21.30
CA GLY A 470 43.96 -30.72 22.15
C GLY A 470 42.79 -31.49 21.50
N PRO A 471 42.92 -32.80 21.18
CA PRO A 471 41.91 -33.58 20.45
C PRO A 471 41.27 -34.71 21.29
N GLY A 472 40.25 -35.36 20.73
CA GLY A 472 39.81 -36.72 21.12
C GLY A 472 38.34 -36.81 21.58
N GLY A 473 37.62 -37.84 21.13
CA GLY A 473 36.21 -38.08 21.47
C GLY A 473 35.48 -38.95 20.43
N GLU A 474 35.85 -40.23 20.32
CA GLU A 474 35.15 -41.24 19.50
C GLU A 474 34.09 -41.99 20.33
N GLY A 475 33.11 -42.62 19.66
CA GLY A 475 31.98 -43.35 20.27
C GLY A 475 30.64 -42.97 19.61
N ALA A 476 30.03 -43.68 18.65
CA ALA A 476 30.05 -45.07 18.18
C ALA A 476 28.91 -45.98 18.73
N ASP A 477 28.36 -46.78 17.79
CA ASP A 477 27.61 -48.05 17.91
C ASP A 477 26.09 -48.07 18.23
N GLY A 478 25.40 -49.04 17.58
CA GLY A 478 23.96 -49.36 17.70
C GLY A 478 23.08 -48.68 16.62
N GLU A 479 22.77 -49.23 15.44
CA GLU A 479 22.68 -50.62 14.91
C GLU A 479 21.40 -51.42 15.25
N ALA A 480 20.79 -52.00 14.19
CA ALA A 480 19.78 -53.08 14.13
C ALA A 480 18.30 -52.79 14.53
N ALA A 481 17.26 -53.46 13.97
CA ALA A 481 17.08 -54.20 12.69
C ALA A 481 15.61 -54.73 12.52
N LEU A 482 15.11 -54.93 11.28
CA LEU A 482 13.99 -55.85 10.89
C LEU A 482 12.56 -55.44 11.42
N ARG A 483 11.35 -55.98 11.08
CA ARG A 483 10.72 -56.93 10.09
C ARG A 483 9.16 -56.85 10.24
N GLU A 484 8.22 -57.35 9.41
CA GLU A 484 8.13 -57.81 7.99
C GLU A 484 6.63 -57.96 7.54
N THR A 485 6.37 -58.09 6.22
CA THR A 485 5.19 -58.74 5.55
C THR A 485 3.71 -58.29 5.72
N ARG A 486 3.03 -58.07 4.56
CA ARG A 486 1.67 -58.54 4.12
C ARG A 486 0.39 -58.09 4.91
N GLU A 487 -0.86 -58.02 4.39
CA GLU A 487 -1.59 -58.39 3.13
C GLU A 487 -2.49 -57.20 2.66
N ALA A 488 -3.01 -57.00 1.43
CA ALA A 488 -3.14 -57.74 0.16
C ALA A 488 -4.55 -58.31 -0.23
N ARG A 489 -5.48 -57.48 -0.76
CA ARG A 489 -6.70 -57.88 -1.51
C ARG A 489 -7.13 -56.85 -2.58
N ASP A 490 -7.42 -57.27 -3.83
CA ASP A 490 -8.75 -57.45 -4.48
C ASP A 490 -9.67 -56.19 -4.45
N SER A 491 -10.22 -55.63 -5.55
CA SER A 491 -10.57 -56.12 -6.90
C SER A 491 -10.40 -54.99 -7.97
N ARG A 492 -10.16 -55.13 -9.28
CA ARG A 492 -10.42 -56.16 -10.33
C ARG A 492 -11.66 -55.87 -11.22
N GLU A 493 -11.48 -55.02 -12.24
CA GLU A 493 -12.18 -54.99 -13.56
C GLU A 493 -11.50 -53.90 -14.43
N GLY A 494 -11.44 -53.94 -15.78
CA GLY A 494 -11.76 -54.99 -16.76
C GLY A 494 -10.60 -55.20 -17.77
N ARG A 495 -10.82 -55.95 -18.86
CA ARG A 495 -9.76 -56.34 -19.82
C ARG A 495 -10.23 -56.25 -21.28
N ASP A 496 -9.28 -56.50 -22.18
CA ASP A 496 -9.39 -56.61 -23.64
C ASP A 496 -9.51 -55.24 -24.35
N SER A 497 -8.91 -55.03 -25.54
CA SER A 497 -8.41 -55.99 -26.53
C SER A 497 -6.89 -55.93 -26.80
N ARG A 498 -6.40 -56.84 -27.64
CA ARG A 498 -4.99 -57.08 -27.99
C ARG A 498 -4.84 -57.16 -29.53
N GLU A 499 -3.59 -57.30 -29.99
CA GLU A 499 -3.14 -57.39 -31.40
C GLU A 499 -2.99 -56.03 -32.11
N GLY A 500 -2.04 -55.84 -33.04
CA GLY A 500 -1.02 -56.76 -33.58
C GLY A 500 0.42 -56.22 -33.46
N ARG A 501 1.42 -57.06 -33.79
CA ARG A 501 2.86 -56.72 -33.70
C ARG A 501 3.64 -57.28 -34.89
N GLU A 502 3.79 -56.48 -35.94
CA GLU A 502 4.73 -56.63 -37.06
C GLU A 502 4.67 -55.30 -37.85
N GLY A 503 5.73 -54.73 -38.42
CA GLY A 503 7.15 -55.13 -38.38
C GLY A 503 7.84 -54.82 -39.71
N GLN A 504 8.46 -53.64 -39.86
CA GLN A 504 9.24 -53.33 -41.06
C GLN A 504 10.31 -52.25 -40.85
N ASP A 505 11.53 -52.53 -41.31
CA ASP A 505 12.63 -51.57 -41.39
C ASP A 505 12.40 -50.59 -42.57
N GLY A 506 12.75 -49.31 -42.37
CA GLY A 506 12.56 -48.28 -43.38
C GLY A 506 13.45 -47.06 -43.16
N SER A 507 14.65 -47.06 -43.73
CA SER A 507 15.53 -45.88 -43.71
C SER A 507 15.03 -44.79 -44.67
N GLY A 508 14.99 -43.54 -44.23
CA GLY A 508 14.68 -42.38 -45.08
C GLY A 508 14.91 -41.06 -44.35
N GLY A 509 15.84 -40.24 -44.85
CA GLY A 509 16.24 -39.00 -44.19
C GLY A 509 15.17 -37.90 -44.23
N GLY A 510 15.03 -37.14 -43.15
CA GLY A 510 14.06 -36.04 -43.03
C GLY A 510 14.42 -34.99 -41.99
N GLY A 511 15.69 -34.88 -41.61
CA GLY A 511 16.16 -33.94 -40.60
C GLY A 511 16.02 -32.48 -41.03
N ARG A 512 14.86 -31.87 -40.77
CA ARG A 512 14.65 -30.42 -40.93
C ARG A 512 15.69 -29.68 -40.08
N PRO A 513 16.50 -28.78 -40.65
CA PRO A 513 17.43 -28.00 -39.84
C PRO A 513 16.62 -27.09 -38.91
N ARG A 514 16.90 -27.15 -37.60
CA ARG A 514 16.51 -26.07 -36.68
C ARG A 514 17.15 -24.79 -37.23
N ARG A 515 16.33 -23.84 -37.69
CA ARG A 515 16.81 -22.49 -38.04
C ARG A 515 17.51 -21.93 -36.80
N ARG A 516 18.75 -21.46 -36.96
CA ARG A 516 19.41 -20.70 -35.90
C ARG A 516 18.79 -19.31 -35.86
N PHE A 517 18.74 -18.73 -34.67
CA PHE A 517 18.17 -17.41 -34.42
C PHE A 517 18.89 -16.34 -35.25
N GLU A 518 18.11 -15.39 -35.74
CA GLU A 518 18.56 -14.18 -36.43
C GLU A 518 18.22 -13.00 -35.51
N GLU A 519 19.07 -12.79 -34.49
CA GLU A 519 18.93 -11.72 -33.51
C GLU A 519 19.30 -10.38 -34.15
N VAL A 520 18.34 -9.73 -34.82
CA VAL A 520 18.53 -8.43 -35.47
C VAL A 520 18.56 -7.32 -34.41
N SER A 521 19.75 -7.06 -33.87
CA SER A 521 20.05 -5.87 -33.07
C SER A 521 20.03 -4.62 -33.97
N LEU A 522 19.12 -3.67 -33.71
CA LEU A 522 18.96 -2.46 -34.52
C LEU A 522 20.08 -1.41 -34.31
N MET A 523 21.22 -1.80 -33.74
CA MET A 523 22.33 -0.90 -33.35
C MET A 523 23.51 -0.92 -34.33
N ASP A 524 23.55 -1.85 -35.29
CA ASP A 524 24.68 -2.07 -36.20
C ASP A 524 24.49 -1.41 -37.59
N LEU A 525 23.65 -0.36 -37.69
CA LEU A 525 23.24 0.29 -38.95
C LEU A 525 23.61 1.79 -39.02
N ASP A 526 24.82 2.19 -38.61
CA ASP A 526 25.33 3.54 -38.91
C ASP A 526 26.88 3.59 -38.96
N ASP A 527 27.48 3.25 -40.11
CA ASP A 527 28.91 3.50 -40.40
C ASP A 527 29.15 3.59 -41.93
N GLY A 528 28.49 4.57 -42.57
CA GLY A 528 28.60 4.84 -44.01
C GLY A 528 29.76 5.82 -44.33
N PRO A 529 30.78 5.42 -45.11
CA PRO A 529 31.93 6.29 -45.36
C PRO A 529 31.73 7.20 -46.57
N ASP A 530 31.91 8.51 -46.39
CA ASP A 530 32.45 9.35 -47.47
C ASP A 530 33.11 10.64 -46.99
N ALA A 531 34.19 11.04 -47.66
CA ALA A 531 34.87 12.32 -47.46
C ALA A 531 35.71 12.67 -48.70
N PRO A 532 35.69 13.94 -49.14
CA PRO A 532 36.96 14.53 -49.57
C PRO A 532 37.17 16.00 -49.14
N ALA A 533 38.33 16.20 -48.51
CA ALA A 533 39.33 17.27 -48.74
C ALA A 533 38.91 18.74 -49.02
N ASN A 534 39.50 19.63 -48.21
CA ASN A 534 40.19 20.90 -48.57
C ASN A 534 39.45 21.98 -49.41
N ASP A 535 39.71 23.28 -49.25
CA ASP A 535 40.97 23.94 -48.87
C ASP A 535 40.76 25.35 -48.30
N ALA A 536 41.79 25.90 -47.62
CA ALA A 536 42.24 27.30 -47.51
C ALA A 536 41.24 28.51 -47.29
N THR A 537 41.59 29.66 -46.69
CA THR A 537 42.88 30.23 -46.23
C THR A 537 42.63 31.40 -45.24
N GLU A 538 43.57 31.64 -44.30
CA GLU A 538 44.02 32.97 -43.76
C GLU A 538 43.02 33.92 -43.03
N ALA A 539 43.41 34.77 -42.05
CA ALA A 539 44.63 34.87 -41.21
C ALA A 539 44.43 35.85 -40.00
N GLU A 540 45.35 35.77 -39.01
CA GLU A 540 45.82 36.86 -38.10
C GLU A 540 44.84 37.51 -37.07
N ASP A 541 45.24 37.95 -35.86
CA ASP A 541 46.53 37.90 -35.12
C ASP A 541 46.33 37.93 -33.57
N ALA A 542 47.43 37.72 -32.81
CA ALA A 542 47.69 37.98 -31.39
C ALA A 542 47.11 37.00 -30.32
N GLY A 543 47.85 36.59 -29.29
CA GLY A 543 49.30 36.75 -29.04
C GLY A 543 49.76 36.37 -27.62
N ALA A 544 50.78 35.49 -27.50
CA ALA A 544 51.42 34.98 -26.26
C ALA A 544 50.52 34.18 -25.27
N GLY A 545 51.00 33.27 -24.40
CA GLY A 545 52.33 32.67 -24.19
C GLY A 545 52.49 32.10 -22.76
N SER A 546 53.37 31.14 -22.41
CA SER A 546 54.23 30.24 -23.18
C SER A 546 54.86 29.13 -22.29
N ARG A 547 55.54 28.13 -22.89
CA ARG A 547 56.44 27.09 -22.32
C ARG A 547 55.84 25.88 -21.55
N ARG A 548 56.39 24.69 -21.85
CA ARG A 548 56.05 23.34 -21.33
C ARG A 548 57.21 22.71 -20.53
N ARG A 549 56.90 21.70 -19.69
CA ARG A 549 57.81 20.65 -19.12
C ARG A 549 58.83 21.15 -18.06
N PRO A 550 59.49 20.29 -17.21
CA PRO A 550 59.75 18.84 -17.40
C PRO A 550 59.79 17.87 -16.16
N ARG A 551 59.68 16.54 -16.41
CA ARG A 551 60.42 15.40 -15.77
C ARG A 551 60.22 15.16 -14.23
N ARG A 552 60.54 14.02 -13.57
CA ARG A 552 61.17 12.69 -13.89
C ARG A 552 60.90 11.65 -12.74
N ARG A 553 60.97 10.33 -13.04
CA ARG A 553 61.43 9.14 -12.21
C ARG A 553 61.09 9.06 -10.70
N GLY A 554 60.76 7.92 -10.07
CA GLY A 554 60.83 6.47 -10.37
C GLY A 554 60.49 5.67 -9.08
N ARG A 555 60.79 4.36 -8.86
CA ARG A 555 61.61 3.35 -9.55
C ARG A 555 61.42 1.93 -8.91
N ARG A 556 61.12 0.89 -9.72
CA ARG A 556 61.17 -0.59 -9.44
C ARG A 556 60.24 -1.11 -8.32
N GLY A 557 59.83 -2.39 -8.30
CA GLY A 557 60.05 -3.56 -9.18
C GLY A 557 59.33 -4.80 -8.59
N SER A 558 59.44 -6.04 -9.06
CA SER A 558 60.22 -6.63 -10.18
C SER A 558 59.74 -8.08 -10.45
N SER A 559 59.79 -8.53 -11.72
CA SER A 559 59.98 -9.94 -12.20
C SER A 559 59.04 -11.08 -11.72
N GLY A 560 58.61 -11.99 -12.61
CA GLY A 560 58.91 -12.09 -14.04
C GLY A 560 58.27 -13.29 -14.76
N GLU A 561 58.48 -13.34 -16.09
CA GLU A 561 57.93 -14.33 -17.02
C GLU A 561 58.78 -15.61 -17.16
N THR A 562 58.14 -16.73 -17.50
CA THR A 562 58.46 -17.69 -18.60
C THR A 562 57.38 -18.79 -18.56
N ARG A 563 56.58 -19.16 -19.58
CA ARG A 563 56.61 -19.12 -21.06
C ARG A 563 57.37 -20.30 -21.70
N ARG A 564 56.69 -21.00 -22.64
CA ARG A 564 57.03 -22.26 -23.37
C ARG A 564 56.62 -23.56 -22.66
N ASP A 565 56.25 -24.66 -23.33
CA ASP A 565 55.90 -24.87 -24.77
C ASP A 565 54.96 -26.11 -24.92
N ALA A 566 54.64 -26.48 -26.18
CA ALA A 566 53.60 -27.43 -26.59
C ALA A 566 53.84 -28.94 -26.33
N GLY A 567 52.77 -29.74 -26.49
CA GLY A 567 52.70 -31.21 -26.45
C GLY A 567 51.43 -31.66 -25.71
N ALA A 568 50.37 -32.26 -26.27
CA ALA A 568 50.13 -33.22 -27.38
C ALA A 568 49.99 -34.69 -26.92
N GLU A 569 48.88 -35.30 -27.39
CA GLU A 569 48.56 -36.73 -27.47
C GLU A 569 48.29 -37.58 -26.20
N ASP A 570 47.05 -38.07 -26.13
CA ASP A 570 46.62 -39.46 -25.93
C ASP A 570 47.11 -40.27 -24.70
N SER A 571 46.18 -40.55 -23.76
CA SER A 571 45.87 -41.94 -23.35
C SER A 571 44.68 -42.01 -22.38
N SER A 572 43.67 -42.81 -22.73
CA SER A 572 42.80 -43.53 -21.77
C SER A 572 43.48 -44.87 -21.42
N PRO A 573 43.29 -45.45 -20.22
CA PRO A 573 42.10 -46.28 -20.01
C PRO A 573 41.52 -46.37 -18.57
N VAL A 574 40.24 -46.74 -18.53
CA VAL A 574 39.54 -47.61 -17.55
C VAL A 574 39.84 -47.47 -16.05
N GLY A 575 38.77 -47.17 -15.31
CA GLY A 575 38.62 -47.44 -13.88
C GLY A 575 37.14 -47.36 -13.51
N ASP A 576 36.47 -48.52 -13.45
CA ASP A 576 35.08 -48.64 -13.00
C ASP A 576 35.00 -48.46 -11.47
N ASP A 577 33.89 -47.91 -10.96
CA ASP A 577 33.15 -48.45 -9.80
C ASP A 577 31.81 -47.67 -9.59
N GLU A 578 30.90 -48.28 -8.83
CA GLU A 578 29.44 -48.08 -8.91
C GLU A 578 28.83 -46.99 -8.00
N ALA A 579 27.68 -46.45 -8.45
CA ALA A 579 26.55 -45.95 -7.64
C ALA A 579 26.77 -44.70 -6.73
N VAL A 580 25.74 -44.02 -6.21
CA VAL A 580 24.29 -44.31 -6.14
C VAL A 580 23.46 -43.04 -6.45
N ASP A 581 22.25 -43.21 -7.00
CA ASP A 581 21.21 -42.17 -6.97
C ASP A 581 20.75 -41.86 -5.55
N ALA A 582 20.38 -40.59 -5.30
CA ALA A 582 19.71 -40.15 -4.09
C ALA A 582 18.54 -39.23 -4.45
N VAL A 583 17.34 -39.82 -4.53
CA VAL A 583 16.08 -39.07 -4.71
C VAL A 583 15.78 -38.28 -3.43
N VAL A 584 15.35 -37.03 -3.59
CA VAL A 584 14.78 -36.22 -2.50
C VAL A 584 13.26 -36.39 -2.56
N GLU A 585 12.69 -37.01 -1.55
CA GLU A 585 11.24 -37.13 -1.38
C GLU A 585 10.70 -35.96 -0.53
N ASP A 586 9.51 -35.44 -0.88
CA ASP A 586 8.87 -34.32 -0.17
C ASP A 586 8.21 -34.78 1.14
N ASP A 587 8.45 -34.02 2.21
CA ASP A 587 7.88 -34.25 3.55
C ASP A 587 6.47 -33.63 3.66
N LEU A 588 5.46 -34.34 3.12
CA LEU A 588 4.06 -33.94 3.16
C LEU A 588 3.31 -34.57 4.34
N VAL A 589 2.67 -33.73 5.15
CA VAL A 589 1.88 -34.15 6.31
C VAL A 589 0.52 -34.70 5.87
N ASP A 590 0.23 -35.96 6.22
CA ASP A 590 -1.03 -36.64 5.90
C ASP A 590 -2.27 -35.96 6.50
N ALA A 591 -3.39 -36.01 5.77
CA ALA A 591 -4.61 -35.26 6.10
C ALA A 591 -5.50 -35.93 7.17
N ASP A 592 -5.29 -37.21 7.47
CA ASP A 592 -6.24 -38.01 8.26
C ASP A 592 -6.21 -37.70 9.77
N ASP A 593 -5.07 -37.27 10.32
CA ASP A 593 -4.90 -36.92 11.75
C ASP A 593 -5.83 -35.78 12.22
N LEU A 594 -6.29 -34.92 11.30
CA LEU A 594 -7.24 -33.85 11.61
C LEU A 594 -8.65 -34.37 11.92
N SER A 595 -8.98 -35.61 11.55
CA SER A 595 -10.31 -36.18 11.74
C SER A 595 -10.60 -36.61 13.19
N GLU A 596 -9.61 -37.18 13.91
CA GLU A 596 -9.81 -37.62 15.31
C GLU A 596 -9.99 -36.43 16.26
N ILE A 597 -9.33 -35.29 15.97
CA ILE A 597 -9.38 -34.08 16.80
C ILE A 597 -10.79 -33.45 16.80
N LEU A 598 -11.53 -33.56 15.69
CA LEU A 598 -12.87 -32.97 15.57
C LEU A 598 -13.97 -33.81 16.23
N ALA A 599 -13.72 -35.08 16.55
CA ALA A 599 -14.71 -36.01 17.10
C ALA A 599 -14.94 -35.89 18.62
N ARG A 600 -14.49 -34.81 19.27
CA ARG A 600 -14.44 -34.68 20.75
C ARG A 600 -15.07 -33.41 21.34
N LEU A 601 -15.94 -32.70 20.60
CA LEU A 601 -16.79 -31.66 21.20
C LEU A 601 -18.17 -32.23 21.60
N PRO A 602 -18.75 -31.81 22.74
CA PRO A 602 -20.08 -32.25 23.17
C PRO A 602 -21.22 -31.47 22.51
N ASP A 603 -22.28 -32.16 22.14
CA ASP A 603 -23.54 -31.59 21.63
C ASP A 603 -24.45 -31.14 22.79
N ASP A 604 -24.47 -29.84 23.09
CA ASP A 604 -25.52 -29.21 23.92
C ASP A 604 -25.54 -27.67 23.68
N VAL A 605 -26.40 -27.20 22.77
CA VAL A 605 -26.69 -25.76 22.55
C VAL A 605 -28.19 -25.60 22.25
N PRO A 606 -28.92 -24.67 22.90
CA PRO A 606 -30.38 -24.55 22.69
C PRO A 606 -30.76 -23.94 21.34
N ASP A 607 -31.88 -24.41 20.79
CA ASP A 607 -32.54 -23.77 19.65
C ASP A 607 -33.00 -22.34 19.96
N PHE A 608 -32.95 -21.46 18.96
CA PHE A 608 -33.44 -20.09 19.04
C PHE A 608 -34.29 -19.77 17.81
N GLU A 609 -35.57 -19.46 18.03
CA GLU A 609 -36.53 -19.22 16.96
C GLU A 609 -36.24 -17.91 16.21
N GLY A 610 -36.52 -17.89 14.91
CA GLY A 610 -36.19 -16.76 14.03
C GLY A 610 -37.25 -15.65 14.07
N SER A 611 -36.81 -14.39 14.20
CA SER A 611 -37.63 -13.22 13.91
C SER A 611 -37.54 -12.84 12.44
N GLU A 612 -38.64 -12.32 11.89
CA GLU A 612 -38.77 -11.95 10.49
C GLU A 612 -37.96 -10.69 10.12
N GLY A 613 -37.76 -10.47 8.82
CA GLY A 613 -36.79 -9.50 8.29
C GLY A 613 -37.28 -8.04 8.31
N GLY A 614 -36.35 -7.12 8.58
CA GLY A 614 -36.49 -5.69 8.31
C GLY A 614 -35.61 -5.27 7.13
N GLU A 615 -36.18 -4.55 6.16
CA GLU A 615 -35.46 -4.00 5.02
C GLU A 615 -34.60 -2.80 5.45
N THR A 616 -33.31 -2.78 5.07
CA THR A 616 -32.42 -1.64 5.33
C THR A 616 -32.33 -0.75 4.09
N SER A 617 -32.97 0.41 4.14
CA SER A 617 -32.83 1.47 3.14
C SER A 617 -31.44 2.10 3.20
N TYR A 618 -30.79 2.27 2.04
CA TYR A 618 -29.58 3.05 1.90
C TYR A 618 -29.92 4.47 1.45
N GLU A 619 -29.74 5.43 2.35
CA GLU A 619 -29.61 6.84 2.03
C GLU A 619 -28.11 7.15 1.91
N GLU A 620 -27.68 7.83 0.84
CA GLU A 620 -26.34 8.40 0.65
C GLU A 620 -26.54 9.84 0.18
N ASP A 621 -25.94 10.80 0.89
CA ASP A 621 -26.07 12.23 0.62
C ASP A 621 -25.14 12.68 -0.53
N ASP A 622 -25.69 13.48 -1.46
CA ASP A 622 -24.94 14.16 -2.52
C ASP A 622 -24.54 15.58 -2.04
N ASP A 623 -23.37 15.71 -1.41
CA ASP A 623 -22.82 17.00 -0.93
C ASP A 623 -21.92 17.67 -1.99
N ASP A 624 -22.51 18.49 -2.86
CA ASP A 624 -21.79 19.40 -3.79
C ASP A 624 -22.26 20.85 -3.62
N LEU A 625 -21.56 21.60 -2.77
CA LEU A 625 -21.79 23.03 -2.56
C LEU A 625 -20.49 23.81 -2.42
N SER A 626 -20.25 24.73 -3.35
CA SER A 626 -19.22 25.77 -3.20
C SER A 626 -19.77 27.18 -3.47
N ARG A 627 -19.61 28.06 -2.48
CA ARG A 627 -19.78 29.54 -2.54
C ARG A 627 -21.15 30.03 -3.05
N SER A 628 -21.97 30.68 -2.22
CA SER A 628 -21.62 31.96 -1.59
C SER A 628 -22.70 32.41 -0.60
N GLY A 629 -22.32 33.16 0.45
CA GLY A 629 -23.21 33.49 1.57
C GLY A 629 -23.82 34.90 1.54
N PRO A 630 -24.92 35.14 2.29
CA PRO A 630 -25.48 36.48 2.54
C PRO A 630 -25.48 36.89 4.04
N PRO A 631 -25.26 38.18 4.36
CA PRO A 631 -25.51 38.71 5.71
C PRO A 631 -26.84 39.49 5.82
N SER A 632 -27.32 39.61 7.08
CA SER A 632 -28.36 40.54 7.56
C SER A 632 -29.83 40.24 7.22
N ALA A 633 -30.73 40.68 8.11
CA ALA A 633 -32.15 40.35 8.09
C ALA A 633 -33.03 41.61 8.10
N SER A 634 -34.20 41.52 7.45
CA SER A 634 -35.44 42.14 7.93
C SER A 634 -36.64 41.48 7.25
N GLY A 635 -37.71 41.16 8.00
CA GLY A 635 -38.83 40.36 7.50
C GLY A 635 -40.12 41.16 7.28
N ARG A 636 -41.04 40.65 6.44
CA ARG A 636 -42.45 41.07 6.42
C ARG A 636 -43.39 40.04 5.76
N ARG A 637 -44.36 39.57 6.55
CA ARG A 637 -45.78 39.24 6.21
C ARG A 637 -46.12 38.51 4.90
N ARG A 638 -46.77 37.35 5.07
CA ARG A 638 -47.94 36.84 4.31
C ARG A 638 -47.85 36.82 2.77
N GLY A 639 -47.58 35.64 2.23
CA GLY A 639 -48.19 35.09 1.02
C GLY A 639 -48.64 33.66 1.32
N ALA A 640 -49.69 33.18 0.67
CA ALA A 640 -50.11 31.77 0.72
C ALA A 640 -50.50 31.37 -0.70
N GLU A 641 -49.61 30.63 -1.36
CA GLU A 641 -49.72 30.19 -2.74
C GLU A 641 -49.26 28.72 -2.81
N ASP A 642 -49.74 27.97 -3.80
CA ASP A 642 -49.51 26.53 -3.91
C ASP A 642 -48.01 26.21 -4.11
N PHE A 643 -47.49 25.29 -3.29
CA PHE A 643 -46.24 24.61 -3.60
C PHE A 643 -46.54 23.50 -4.62
N SER A 644 -46.01 23.63 -5.84
CA SER A 644 -46.02 22.52 -6.80
C SER A 644 -45.21 21.34 -6.23
N GLU A 645 -45.65 20.11 -6.48
CA GLU A 645 -45.04 18.87 -5.95
C GLU A 645 -43.76 18.48 -6.74
N GLU A 646 -42.99 19.49 -7.15
CA GLU A 646 -42.04 19.49 -8.26
C GLU A 646 -40.59 19.26 -7.81
N GLY A 647 -40.41 18.90 -6.53
CA GLY A 647 -39.11 18.70 -5.86
C GLY A 647 -38.80 17.27 -5.42
N ARG A 648 -39.62 16.26 -5.78
CA ARG A 648 -39.23 14.86 -5.57
C ARG A 648 -38.25 14.43 -6.67
N PRO A 649 -37.07 13.86 -6.36
CA PRO A 649 -36.18 13.33 -7.38
C PRO A 649 -36.92 12.23 -8.16
N ALA A 650 -36.90 12.32 -9.49
CA ALA A 650 -37.56 11.36 -10.35
C ALA A 650 -37.05 9.94 -10.03
N PRO A 651 -37.93 8.92 -9.96
CA PRO A 651 -37.51 7.57 -9.62
C PRO A 651 -36.44 7.11 -10.61
N ARG A 652 -35.27 6.69 -10.08
CA ARG A 652 -34.15 6.20 -10.90
C ARG A 652 -34.68 5.10 -11.84
N LYS A 653 -34.46 5.31 -13.14
CA LYS A 653 -35.05 4.45 -14.18
C LYS A 653 -34.32 3.13 -14.28
N ARG A 654 -35.08 2.04 -14.36
CA ARG A 654 -34.55 0.73 -14.75
C ARG A 654 -34.38 0.69 -16.26
N SER A 655 -33.34 0.03 -16.73
CA SER A 655 -33.05 -0.14 -18.16
C SER A 655 -33.00 -1.61 -18.55
N ALA A 656 -33.33 -1.90 -19.81
CA ALA A 656 -33.13 -3.21 -20.43
C ALA A 656 -31.85 -3.19 -21.27
N VAL A 657 -31.07 -4.27 -21.23
CA VAL A 657 -29.91 -4.46 -22.10
C VAL A 657 -30.10 -5.77 -22.87
N ILE A 658 -30.02 -5.71 -24.19
CA ILE A 658 -29.95 -6.88 -25.07
C ILE A 658 -28.57 -6.90 -25.75
N VAL A 659 -27.93 -8.07 -25.71
CA VAL A 659 -26.55 -8.28 -26.16
C VAL A 659 -26.44 -9.45 -27.12
N HIS A 660 -25.59 -9.30 -28.13
CA HIS A 660 -25.32 -10.34 -29.11
C HIS A 660 -24.53 -11.49 -28.47
N ALA A 661 -24.75 -12.71 -28.96
CA ALA A 661 -24.07 -13.93 -28.52
C ALA A 661 -22.60 -14.00 -28.99
N ASP A 662 -21.77 -13.08 -28.50
CA ASP A 662 -20.31 -13.14 -28.61
C ASP A 662 -19.61 -12.50 -27.39
N ARG A 663 -18.31 -12.80 -27.24
CA ARG A 663 -17.48 -12.42 -26.09
C ARG A 663 -17.28 -10.91 -25.95
N ASP A 664 -17.08 -10.19 -27.06
CA ASP A 664 -16.83 -8.75 -27.09
C ASP A 664 -18.10 -7.98 -26.69
N SER A 665 -19.21 -8.32 -27.34
CA SER A 665 -20.54 -7.78 -27.06
C SER A 665 -20.93 -8.01 -25.59
N LEU A 666 -20.68 -9.20 -25.03
CA LEU A 666 -20.99 -9.50 -23.63
C LEU A 666 -20.14 -8.69 -22.65
N PHE A 667 -18.83 -8.51 -22.88
CA PHE A 667 -18.02 -7.62 -22.02
C PHE A 667 -18.49 -6.16 -22.10
N ALA A 668 -18.82 -5.66 -23.29
CA ALA A 668 -19.35 -4.32 -23.48
C ALA A 668 -20.70 -4.13 -22.74
N ALA A 669 -21.63 -5.09 -22.88
CA ALA A 669 -22.92 -5.04 -22.19
C ALA A 669 -22.80 -5.12 -20.65
N ILE A 670 -21.84 -5.90 -20.12
CA ILE A 670 -21.57 -5.95 -18.67
C ILE A 670 -21.05 -4.61 -18.17
N LEU A 671 -20.18 -3.91 -18.92
CA LEU A 671 -19.69 -2.59 -18.53
C LEU A 671 -20.78 -1.52 -18.58
N LEU A 672 -21.59 -1.49 -19.64
CA LEU A 672 -22.75 -0.60 -19.76
C LEU A 672 -23.74 -0.82 -18.61
N ALA A 673 -24.05 -2.08 -18.30
CA ALA A 673 -24.91 -2.47 -17.20
C ALA A 673 -24.38 -2.03 -15.82
N ARG A 674 -23.06 -1.95 -15.64
CA ARG A 674 -22.40 -1.44 -14.42
C ARG A 674 -22.46 0.09 -14.29
N ASP A 675 -22.42 0.84 -15.40
CA ASP A 675 -22.61 2.30 -15.37
C ASP A 675 -24.05 2.65 -15.01
N VAL A 676 -25.01 1.99 -15.67
CA VAL A 676 -26.46 2.15 -15.49
C VAL A 676 -26.94 1.69 -14.11
N ARG A 677 -26.34 0.64 -13.54
CA ARG A 677 -26.65 -0.03 -12.26
C ARG A 677 -28.05 -0.65 -12.11
N GLN A 678 -29.11 0.00 -12.59
CA GLN A 678 -30.49 -0.44 -12.41
C GLN A 678 -31.01 -1.17 -13.65
N LEU A 679 -30.95 -2.50 -13.62
CA LEU A 679 -31.40 -3.37 -14.71
C LEU A 679 -32.81 -3.90 -14.48
N GLU A 680 -33.69 -3.74 -15.46
CA GLU A 680 -34.93 -4.50 -15.57
C GLU A 680 -34.60 -5.96 -15.95
N GLY A 681 -33.68 -6.14 -16.90
CA GLY A 681 -33.03 -7.42 -17.25
C GLY A 681 -31.84 -7.25 -18.20
N LEU A 682 -31.10 -8.34 -18.44
CA LEU A 682 -29.95 -8.42 -19.36
C LEU A 682 -30.08 -9.71 -20.18
N TRP A 683 -30.40 -9.60 -21.47
CA TRP A 683 -30.71 -10.74 -22.33
C TRP A 683 -29.66 -10.97 -23.41
N ILE A 684 -29.21 -12.20 -23.59
CA ILE A 684 -28.33 -12.60 -24.70
C ILE A 684 -29.12 -13.32 -25.80
N TYR A 685 -28.83 -13.01 -27.07
CA TYR A 685 -29.42 -13.70 -28.22
C TYR A 685 -28.41 -13.79 -29.39
N PRO A 686 -28.41 -14.87 -30.18
CA PRO A 686 -27.72 -14.88 -31.47
C PRO A 686 -28.37 -13.90 -32.45
N GLN A 687 -27.62 -13.39 -33.44
CA GLN A 687 -28.08 -12.39 -34.42
C GLN A 687 -29.44 -12.71 -35.07
N GLY A 688 -29.73 -13.99 -35.34
CA GLY A 688 -31.00 -14.43 -35.94
C GLY A 688 -32.23 -14.31 -35.02
N GLU A 689 -32.04 -14.15 -33.71
CA GLU A 689 -33.11 -14.08 -32.71
C GLU A 689 -33.35 -12.68 -32.13
N LEU A 690 -32.69 -11.64 -32.66
CA LEU A 690 -32.93 -10.24 -32.28
C LEU A 690 -34.41 -9.84 -32.37
N MET A 691 -35.13 -10.36 -33.37
CA MET A 691 -36.57 -10.14 -33.55
C MET A 691 -37.43 -10.88 -32.51
N THR A 692 -36.90 -11.86 -31.77
CA THR A 692 -37.60 -12.49 -30.64
C THR A 692 -37.77 -11.47 -29.52
N PHE A 693 -36.71 -10.77 -29.12
CA PHE A 693 -36.75 -9.73 -28.10
C PHE A 693 -37.73 -8.61 -28.46
N PHE A 694 -37.69 -8.09 -29.70
CA PHE A 694 -38.61 -7.04 -30.14
C PHE A 694 -40.09 -7.47 -30.23
N ARG A 695 -40.38 -8.79 -30.26
CA ARG A 695 -41.75 -9.33 -30.37
C ARG A 695 -42.32 -9.89 -29.06
N SER A 696 -41.55 -9.92 -27.98
CA SER A 696 -42.01 -10.37 -26.66
C SER A 696 -41.48 -9.48 -25.53
N ILE A 697 -40.18 -9.55 -25.24
CA ILE A 697 -39.57 -8.84 -24.11
C ILE A 697 -39.78 -7.32 -24.23
N ALA A 698 -39.49 -6.73 -25.39
CA ALA A 698 -39.56 -5.28 -25.58
C ALA A 698 -40.99 -4.69 -25.49
N THR A 699 -42.02 -5.52 -25.67
CA THR A 699 -43.43 -5.15 -25.48
C THR A 699 -43.91 -5.28 -24.03
N ASP A 700 -43.21 -6.04 -23.20
CA ASP A 700 -43.49 -6.17 -21.76
C ASP A 700 -42.74 -5.13 -20.90
N LEU A 701 -41.73 -4.45 -21.48
CA LEU A 701 -41.01 -3.34 -20.84
C LEU A 701 -41.87 -2.06 -20.76
N ARG A 702 -41.77 -1.36 -19.63
CA ARG A 702 -42.49 -0.10 -19.37
C ARG A 702 -42.21 0.95 -20.45
N ASP A 703 -43.17 1.82 -20.73
CA ASP A 703 -43.06 2.90 -21.73
C ASP A 703 -41.78 3.73 -21.59
N ASP A 704 -41.32 3.96 -20.35
CA ASP A 704 -40.22 4.87 -20.03
C ASP A 704 -38.86 4.18 -19.75
N THR A 705 -38.79 2.84 -19.82
CA THR A 705 -37.57 2.01 -19.66
C THR A 705 -36.61 2.23 -20.84
N PRO A 706 -35.36 2.70 -20.61
CA PRO A 706 -34.34 2.75 -21.66
C PRO A 706 -33.95 1.34 -22.14
N ILE A 707 -33.69 1.18 -23.43
CA ILE A 707 -33.28 -0.07 -24.06
C ILE A 707 -31.90 0.13 -24.68
N PHE A 708 -30.95 -0.72 -24.33
CA PHE A 708 -29.63 -0.76 -24.94
C PHE A 708 -29.47 -2.01 -25.80
N VAL A 709 -29.11 -1.84 -27.07
CA VAL A 709 -28.79 -2.93 -27.99
C VAL A 709 -27.29 -2.94 -28.23
N VAL A 710 -26.63 -4.08 -27.99
CA VAL A 710 -25.16 -4.20 -28.01
C VAL A 710 -24.72 -5.35 -28.93
N GLY A 711 -23.93 -5.02 -29.97
CA GLY A 711 -23.25 -6.00 -30.83
C GLY A 711 -24.08 -6.59 -31.98
N PHE A 712 -25.27 -6.05 -32.25
CA PHE A 712 -26.14 -6.53 -33.31
C PHE A 712 -26.06 -5.65 -34.56
N SER A 713 -25.95 -6.29 -35.72
CA SER A 713 -26.34 -5.67 -36.98
C SER A 713 -27.88 -5.61 -37.10
N PRO A 714 -28.46 -4.63 -37.80
CA PRO A 714 -29.88 -4.60 -38.12
C PRO A 714 -30.16 -5.65 -39.20
N SER A 715 -30.34 -6.90 -38.81
CA SER A 715 -30.55 -8.02 -39.74
C SER A 715 -31.72 -8.91 -39.27
N PRO A 716 -32.79 -9.09 -40.07
CA PRO A 716 -33.05 -8.45 -41.38
C PRO A 716 -33.46 -6.98 -41.24
N ALA A 717 -32.76 -6.08 -41.93
CA ALA A 717 -32.79 -4.63 -41.68
C ALA A 717 -34.20 -4.02 -41.67
N ARG A 718 -35.02 -4.28 -42.69
CA ARG A 718 -36.36 -3.70 -42.81
C ARG A 718 -37.24 -3.96 -41.57
N ASP A 719 -37.27 -5.20 -41.10
CA ASP A 719 -38.13 -5.60 -39.97
C ASP A 719 -37.56 -5.08 -38.64
N VAL A 720 -36.22 -5.11 -38.49
CA VAL A 720 -35.52 -4.64 -37.29
C VAL A 720 -35.60 -3.11 -37.15
N ILE A 721 -35.40 -2.35 -38.23
CA ILE A 721 -35.53 -0.88 -38.25
C ILE A 721 -36.98 -0.47 -38.00
N GLN A 722 -37.96 -1.19 -38.61
CA GLN A 722 -39.37 -0.93 -38.34
C GLN A 722 -39.73 -1.20 -36.87
N ALA A 723 -39.24 -2.30 -36.28
CA ALA A 723 -39.47 -2.61 -34.88
C ALA A 723 -38.77 -1.62 -33.92
N SER A 724 -37.51 -1.26 -34.17
CA SER A 724 -36.76 -0.34 -33.31
C SER A 724 -37.35 1.08 -33.31
N SER A 725 -37.94 1.51 -34.43
CA SER A 725 -38.62 2.82 -34.57
C SER A 725 -39.76 3.04 -33.57
N LEU A 726 -40.38 1.97 -33.06
CA LEU A 726 -41.42 2.03 -32.01
C LEU A 726 -40.85 2.49 -30.66
N TYR A 727 -39.53 2.38 -30.48
CA TYR A 727 -38.81 2.69 -29.24
C TYR A 727 -37.88 3.92 -29.39
N ARG A 728 -38.16 4.78 -30.38
CA ARG A 728 -37.47 6.05 -30.61
C ARG A 728 -37.42 6.89 -29.32
N GLY A 729 -36.23 7.40 -28.98
CA GLY A 729 -36.04 8.23 -27.78
C GLY A 729 -35.92 7.46 -26.47
N ARG A 730 -36.08 6.13 -26.46
CA ARG A 730 -35.68 5.26 -25.34
C ARG A 730 -34.65 4.20 -25.71
N LEU A 731 -34.47 3.90 -27.00
CA LEU A 731 -33.53 2.88 -27.49
C LEU A 731 -32.21 3.52 -27.97
N THR A 732 -31.09 3.01 -27.47
CA THR A 732 -29.73 3.31 -27.92
C THR A 732 -29.06 2.03 -28.45
N TRP A 733 -28.31 2.15 -29.54
CA TRP A 733 -27.67 1.05 -30.25
C TRP A 733 -26.15 1.22 -30.28
N PHE A 734 -25.41 0.15 -29.96
CA PHE A 734 -23.97 0.03 -30.11
C PHE A 734 -23.67 -1.17 -30.99
N ASP A 735 -22.96 -0.99 -32.10
CA ASP A 735 -22.47 -2.12 -32.89
C ASP A 735 -21.16 -1.83 -33.63
N ARG A 736 -20.35 -2.88 -33.75
CA ARG A 736 -19.04 -2.85 -34.41
C ARG A 736 -19.10 -3.23 -35.89
N HIS A 737 -20.07 -4.01 -36.35
CA HIS A 737 -20.09 -4.52 -37.72
C HIS A 737 -20.21 -3.40 -38.79
N VAL A 738 -19.66 -3.63 -39.99
CA VAL A 738 -19.96 -2.79 -41.17
C VAL A 738 -21.41 -3.01 -41.58
N TRP A 739 -22.21 -1.95 -41.65
CA TRP A 739 -23.57 -2.03 -42.18
C TRP A 739 -23.64 -1.50 -43.62
N PRO A 740 -24.64 -1.93 -44.42
CA PRO A 740 -25.01 -1.21 -45.64
C PRO A 740 -25.31 0.27 -45.30
N PRO A 741 -24.73 1.26 -46.02
CA PRO A 741 -24.94 2.67 -45.72
C PRO A 741 -26.41 3.08 -45.72
N GLU A 742 -27.24 2.45 -46.55
CA GLU A 742 -28.69 2.63 -46.58
C GLU A 742 -29.38 2.23 -45.26
N ASP A 743 -28.96 1.14 -44.64
CA ASP A 743 -29.53 0.63 -43.38
C ASP A 743 -29.07 1.46 -42.18
N LEU A 744 -27.80 1.91 -42.18
CA LEU A 744 -27.26 2.82 -41.17
C LEU A 744 -27.96 4.18 -41.20
N VAL A 745 -28.16 4.75 -42.39
CA VAL A 745 -28.93 5.99 -42.57
C VAL A 745 -30.40 5.79 -42.17
N ALA A 746 -31.02 4.66 -42.52
CA ALA A 746 -32.40 4.36 -42.15
C ALA A 746 -32.59 4.17 -40.63
N LEU A 747 -31.66 3.51 -39.93
CA LEU A 747 -31.74 3.37 -38.47
C LEU A 747 -31.47 4.72 -37.77
N ARG A 748 -30.43 5.47 -38.17
CA ARG A 748 -30.15 6.83 -37.65
C ARG A 748 -31.32 7.79 -37.87
N ALA A 749 -32.03 7.70 -39.00
CA ALA A 749 -33.25 8.48 -39.24
C ALA A 749 -34.45 8.05 -38.35
N SER A 750 -34.55 6.75 -38.06
CA SER A 750 -35.66 6.16 -37.29
C SER A 750 -35.54 6.42 -35.78
N LEU A 751 -34.35 6.21 -35.21
CA LEU A 751 -34.08 6.38 -33.77
C LEU A 751 -33.62 7.80 -33.41
N GLY A 752 -32.84 8.44 -34.28
CA GLY A 752 -32.00 9.60 -33.98
C GLY A 752 -30.53 9.26 -34.27
N ALA A 753 -29.73 10.25 -34.67
CA ALA A 753 -28.32 10.02 -34.99
C ALA A 753 -27.52 9.61 -33.75
N ASP A 754 -27.69 10.34 -32.65
CA ASP A 754 -27.00 10.14 -31.37
C ASP A 754 -27.42 8.83 -30.66
N ALA A 755 -28.46 8.16 -31.17
CA ALA A 755 -28.96 6.89 -30.67
C ALA A 755 -28.33 5.66 -31.36
N VAL A 756 -27.42 5.85 -32.33
CA VAL A 756 -26.76 4.76 -33.07
C VAL A 756 -25.25 5.00 -33.12
N VAL A 757 -24.54 4.37 -32.19
CA VAL A 757 -23.08 4.45 -32.01
C VAL A 757 -22.43 3.29 -32.77
N GLY A 758 -21.55 3.61 -33.73
CA GLY A 758 -20.92 2.63 -34.62
C GLY A 758 -21.75 2.30 -35.87
N GLY A 759 -21.66 1.04 -36.33
CA GLY A 759 -22.19 0.55 -37.61
C GLY A 759 -21.29 0.78 -38.84
N GLU A 760 -20.08 1.31 -38.62
CA GLU A 760 -19.17 1.79 -39.67
C GLU A 760 -17.95 0.87 -39.93
N GLY A 761 -17.86 -0.27 -39.24
CA GLY A 761 -16.75 -1.22 -39.36
C GLY A 761 -15.65 -0.99 -38.34
N MET A 762 -15.96 -1.31 -37.09
CA MET A 762 -15.10 -1.21 -35.91
C MET A 762 -14.67 -2.62 -35.47
N ASP A 763 -13.54 -2.72 -34.78
CA ASP A 763 -12.97 -4.02 -34.39
C ASP A 763 -13.67 -4.61 -33.16
N SER A 764 -14.18 -3.72 -32.29
CA SER A 764 -14.75 -4.04 -30.97
C SER A 764 -15.90 -3.08 -30.62
N THR A 765 -16.88 -3.59 -29.89
CA THR A 765 -18.02 -2.85 -29.32
C THR A 765 -17.64 -2.20 -27.99
N LEU A 766 -16.54 -2.65 -27.38
CA LEU A 766 -16.02 -2.21 -26.09
C LEU A 766 -15.68 -0.71 -26.04
N PRO A 767 -14.90 -0.12 -26.98
CA PRO A 767 -14.63 1.32 -26.96
C PRO A 767 -15.90 2.16 -27.16
N LEU A 768 -16.82 1.75 -28.04
CA LEU A 768 -18.07 2.46 -28.31
C LEU A 768 -18.94 2.62 -27.06
N VAL A 769 -19.04 1.56 -26.25
CA VAL A 769 -19.71 1.62 -24.94
C VAL A 769 -18.91 2.50 -23.96
N LEU A 770 -17.59 2.35 -23.92
CA LEU A 770 -16.70 3.04 -22.99
C LEU A 770 -16.54 4.55 -23.22
N GLU A 771 -16.83 5.03 -24.43
CA GLU A 771 -16.97 6.46 -24.78
C GLU A 771 -18.28 7.04 -24.24
N SER A 772 -19.38 6.25 -24.29
CA SER A 772 -20.69 6.66 -23.74
C SER A 772 -20.81 6.50 -22.22
N SER A 773 -19.91 5.73 -21.59
CA SER A 773 -19.97 5.35 -20.18
C SER A 773 -19.51 6.48 -19.25
N SER A 774 -20.39 6.94 -18.38
CA SER A 774 -20.17 8.11 -17.52
C SER A 774 -19.27 7.84 -16.30
N ARG A 775 -19.24 6.60 -15.77
CA ARG A 775 -18.56 6.26 -14.51
C ARG A 775 -17.62 5.07 -14.68
N ARG A 776 -16.34 5.36 -14.94
CA ARG A 776 -15.28 4.34 -14.77
C ARG A 776 -15.04 4.07 -13.29
N SER A 777 -14.93 2.80 -12.95
CA SER A 777 -14.60 2.33 -11.60
C SER A 777 -13.40 1.39 -11.71
N ARG A 778 -12.53 1.34 -10.71
CA ARG A 778 -11.33 0.46 -10.70
C ARG A 778 -11.62 -1.01 -10.99
N PHE A 779 -12.87 -1.46 -10.82
CA PHE A 779 -13.30 -2.80 -11.22
C PHE A 779 -13.82 -2.86 -12.67
N SER A 780 -14.50 -1.81 -13.15
CA SER A 780 -14.77 -1.65 -14.60
C SER A 780 -13.47 -1.67 -15.40
N ASP A 781 -12.44 -0.95 -14.95
CA ASP A 781 -11.12 -0.91 -15.60
C ASP A 781 -10.49 -2.33 -15.64
N LYS A 782 -10.53 -3.06 -14.51
CA LYS A 782 -10.08 -4.46 -14.45
C LYS A 782 -10.93 -5.44 -15.29
N LEU A 783 -12.18 -5.12 -15.63
CA LEU A 783 -12.98 -5.89 -16.60
C LEU A 783 -12.58 -5.57 -18.05
N VAL A 784 -12.19 -4.31 -18.32
CA VAL A 784 -11.59 -3.90 -19.60
C VAL A 784 -10.24 -4.58 -19.80
N ASP A 785 -9.34 -4.54 -18.81
CA ASP A 785 -8.04 -5.23 -18.88
C ASP A 785 -8.21 -6.76 -19.03
N LEU A 786 -9.27 -7.35 -18.45
CA LEU A 786 -9.61 -8.76 -18.68
C LEU A 786 -10.04 -9.01 -20.12
N ALA A 787 -11.02 -8.27 -20.66
CA ALA A 787 -11.50 -8.44 -22.04
C ALA A 787 -10.33 -8.31 -23.04
N THR A 788 -9.59 -7.20 -22.94
CA THR A 788 -8.47 -6.79 -23.80
C THR A 788 -7.17 -7.58 -23.61
N GLY A 789 -7.10 -8.50 -22.65
CA GLY A 789 -5.90 -9.30 -22.41
C GLY A 789 -4.70 -8.49 -21.89
N ARG A 790 -4.91 -7.28 -21.35
CA ARG A 790 -3.89 -6.47 -20.65
C ARG A 790 -3.66 -6.91 -19.19
N PHE A 791 -4.51 -7.83 -18.71
CA PHE A 791 -4.59 -8.29 -17.33
C PHE A 791 -3.28 -8.87 -16.77
N THR A 792 -2.97 -8.56 -15.50
CA THR A 792 -1.79 -9.14 -14.83
C THR A 792 -1.91 -10.66 -14.68
N GLN A 793 -0.79 -11.39 -14.76
CA GLN A 793 -0.75 -12.85 -14.54
C GLN A 793 -1.42 -13.23 -13.22
N HIS A 794 -1.06 -12.56 -12.12
CA HIS A 794 -1.65 -12.78 -10.79
C HIS A 794 -3.18 -12.65 -10.81
N ASP A 795 -3.73 -11.57 -11.37
CA ASP A 795 -5.19 -11.38 -11.37
C ASP A 795 -5.88 -12.38 -12.31
N PHE A 796 -5.23 -12.77 -13.42
CA PHE A 796 -5.72 -13.79 -14.34
C PHE A 796 -5.81 -15.19 -13.70
N GLU A 797 -4.72 -15.65 -13.08
CA GLU A 797 -4.69 -16.93 -12.36
C GLU A 797 -5.70 -16.95 -11.20
N ARG A 798 -5.79 -15.83 -10.48
CA ARG A 798 -6.63 -15.69 -9.28
C ARG A 798 -8.13 -15.62 -9.56
N TRP A 799 -8.55 -15.07 -10.72
CA TRP A 799 -9.97 -15.05 -11.11
C TRP A 799 -10.23 -14.90 -12.61
N GLY A 800 -9.38 -14.19 -13.35
CA GLY A 800 -9.64 -13.87 -14.77
C GLY A 800 -9.81 -15.10 -15.67
N ARG A 801 -9.09 -16.20 -15.41
CA ARG A 801 -9.20 -17.48 -16.14
C ARG A 801 -10.60 -18.09 -16.03
N LEU A 802 -11.15 -18.19 -14.81
CA LEU A 802 -12.50 -18.72 -14.60
C LEU A 802 -13.53 -17.81 -15.28
N TRP A 803 -13.39 -16.50 -15.13
CA TRP A 803 -14.40 -15.56 -15.61
C TRP A 803 -14.38 -15.34 -17.13
N ARG A 804 -13.23 -15.46 -17.83
CA ARG A 804 -13.21 -15.54 -19.30
C ARG A 804 -13.92 -16.80 -19.79
N TRP A 805 -13.61 -17.95 -19.20
CA TRP A 805 -14.27 -19.22 -19.55
C TRP A 805 -15.78 -19.22 -19.28
N ARG A 806 -16.24 -18.66 -18.15
CA ARG A 806 -17.67 -18.48 -17.87
C ARG A 806 -18.37 -17.53 -18.85
N VAL A 807 -17.69 -16.46 -19.29
CA VAL A 807 -18.22 -15.57 -20.33
C VAL A 807 -18.48 -16.36 -21.62
N ASP A 808 -17.62 -17.33 -21.96
CA ASP A 808 -17.83 -18.20 -23.11
C ASP A 808 -19.02 -19.16 -22.94
N GLU A 809 -19.18 -19.75 -21.75
CA GLU A 809 -20.37 -20.56 -21.43
C GLU A 809 -21.66 -19.74 -21.53
N VAL A 810 -21.65 -18.48 -21.07
CA VAL A 810 -22.80 -17.57 -21.14
C VAL A 810 -23.10 -17.13 -22.57
N VAL A 811 -22.08 -16.97 -23.42
CA VAL A 811 -22.25 -16.72 -24.87
C VAL A 811 -22.98 -17.87 -25.59
N GLN A 812 -22.90 -19.11 -25.08
CA GLN A 812 -23.67 -20.25 -25.63
C GLN A 812 -25.13 -20.31 -25.12
N LYS A 813 -25.59 -19.36 -24.30
CA LYS A 813 -26.96 -19.31 -23.76
C LYS A 813 -27.86 -18.40 -24.61
N THR A 814 -29.14 -18.35 -24.25
CA THR A 814 -30.15 -17.47 -24.87
C THR A 814 -31.22 -17.13 -23.83
N GLY A 815 -31.60 -15.84 -23.73
CA GLY A 815 -32.53 -15.34 -22.70
C GLY A 815 -31.85 -14.49 -21.60
N ASP A 816 -32.51 -14.31 -20.44
CA ASP A 816 -31.98 -13.51 -19.31
C ASP A 816 -30.77 -14.18 -18.67
N ILE A 817 -29.62 -13.53 -18.74
CA ILE A 817 -28.34 -13.98 -18.18
C ILE A 817 -27.90 -13.16 -16.97
N ARG A 818 -28.73 -12.22 -16.47
CA ARG A 818 -28.39 -11.37 -15.30
C ARG A 818 -27.97 -12.18 -14.07
N GLY A 819 -28.50 -13.38 -13.90
CA GLY A 819 -28.11 -14.31 -12.83
C GLY A 819 -26.69 -14.89 -13.03
N ASP A 820 -26.32 -15.27 -14.25
CA ASP A 820 -25.02 -15.87 -14.57
C ASP A 820 -23.87 -14.87 -14.43
N VAL A 821 -24.08 -13.62 -14.85
CA VAL A 821 -23.08 -12.54 -14.75
C VAL A 821 -23.22 -11.70 -13.47
N ALA A 822 -24.06 -12.12 -12.51
CA ALA A 822 -24.40 -11.34 -11.31
C ALA A 822 -23.16 -10.89 -10.50
N ALA A 823 -22.14 -11.73 -10.38
CA ALA A 823 -20.91 -11.38 -9.67
C ALA A 823 -20.05 -10.35 -10.44
N LEU A 824 -20.08 -10.34 -11.78
CA LEU A 824 -19.43 -9.30 -12.59
C LEU A 824 -20.17 -7.96 -12.48
N LEU A 825 -21.50 -8.00 -12.38
CA LEU A 825 -22.35 -6.81 -12.19
C LEU A 825 -22.21 -6.19 -10.78
N ALA A 826 -22.27 -7.01 -9.72
CA ALA A 826 -22.36 -6.52 -8.34
C ALA A 826 -21.07 -6.65 -7.50
N GLY A 827 -20.13 -7.52 -7.90
CA GLY A 827 -18.98 -7.88 -7.09
C GLY A 827 -17.81 -6.89 -7.12
N ARG A 828 -16.67 -7.36 -6.63
CA ARG A 828 -15.34 -6.75 -6.74
C ARG A 828 -14.33 -7.84 -7.13
N PRO A 829 -13.11 -7.53 -7.61
CA PRO A 829 -12.10 -8.54 -7.93
C PRO A 829 -11.77 -9.48 -6.75
N SER A 830 -11.88 -8.98 -5.52
CA SER A 830 -11.73 -9.75 -4.28
C SER A 830 -12.80 -10.83 -4.08
N ASP A 831 -13.98 -10.67 -4.67
CA ASP A 831 -15.12 -11.55 -4.51
C ASP A 831 -15.20 -12.56 -5.65
N LEU A 832 -14.89 -12.12 -6.88
CA LEU A 832 -14.61 -13.01 -8.01
C LEU A 832 -13.49 -14.02 -7.67
N ALA A 833 -12.46 -13.57 -6.96
CA ALA A 833 -11.37 -14.42 -6.47
C ALA A 833 -11.79 -15.40 -5.36
N LYS A 834 -12.78 -15.05 -4.52
CA LYS A 834 -13.34 -15.99 -3.52
C LYS A 834 -14.15 -17.08 -4.20
N GLU A 835 -14.93 -16.72 -5.22
CA GLU A 835 -15.73 -17.68 -5.97
C GLU A 835 -14.83 -18.59 -6.83
N ALA A 836 -13.82 -18.03 -7.50
CA ALA A 836 -12.83 -18.80 -8.25
C ALA A 836 -12.05 -19.80 -7.37
N ALA A 837 -11.71 -19.42 -6.13
CA ALA A 837 -11.07 -20.31 -5.15
C ALA A 837 -12.01 -21.36 -4.52
N LEU A 838 -13.28 -21.45 -4.95
CA LEU A 838 -14.26 -22.46 -4.51
C LEU A 838 -14.70 -23.41 -5.64
N LEU A 839 -14.11 -23.29 -6.82
CA LEU A 839 -14.49 -23.99 -8.04
C LEU A 839 -13.25 -24.60 -8.69
N ASP A 840 -13.45 -25.71 -9.40
CA ASP A 840 -12.37 -26.33 -10.17
C ASP A 840 -11.89 -25.40 -11.29
N LEU A 841 -10.57 -25.33 -11.50
CA LEU A 841 -10.00 -24.51 -12.56
C LEU A 841 -10.43 -25.07 -13.93
N PRO A 842 -10.99 -24.24 -14.83
CA PRO A 842 -11.37 -24.70 -16.16
C PRO A 842 -10.13 -25.14 -16.95
N PRO A 843 -10.28 -25.97 -18.00
CA PRO A 843 -9.15 -26.44 -18.81
C PRO A 843 -8.30 -25.28 -19.34
N PRO A 844 -7.00 -25.51 -19.61
CA PRO A 844 -6.17 -24.48 -20.24
C PRO A 844 -6.80 -24.09 -21.59
N PRO A 845 -6.96 -22.78 -21.89
CA PRO A 845 -7.57 -22.34 -23.13
C PRO A 845 -6.63 -22.66 -24.32
N PRO A 846 -7.17 -22.92 -25.53
CA PRO A 846 -6.40 -23.46 -26.66
C PRO A 846 -5.23 -22.58 -27.10
N GLU A 847 -5.33 -21.27 -26.85
CA GLU A 847 -4.27 -20.29 -27.03
C GLU A 847 -2.98 -20.66 -26.29
N VAL A 848 -3.05 -21.34 -25.13
CA VAL A 848 -1.87 -21.81 -24.38
C VAL A 848 -1.08 -22.85 -25.19
N GLY A 849 -1.76 -23.82 -25.79
CA GLY A 849 -1.12 -24.82 -26.64
C GLY A 849 -0.56 -24.18 -27.92
N TRP A 850 -1.36 -23.33 -28.56
CA TRP A 850 -0.97 -22.64 -29.78
C TRP A 850 0.26 -21.73 -29.61
N VAL A 851 0.33 -20.96 -28.51
CA VAL A 851 1.51 -20.14 -28.17
C VAL A 851 2.70 -20.99 -27.72
N ALA A 852 2.49 -22.16 -27.11
CA ALA A 852 3.58 -23.06 -26.71
C ALA A 852 4.24 -23.77 -27.92
N GLU A 853 3.47 -24.11 -28.95
CA GLU A 853 3.94 -24.83 -30.14
C GLU A 853 4.64 -23.97 -31.21
N ARG A 854 4.48 -22.65 -31.16
CA ARG A 854 4.98 -21.69 -32.15
C ARG A 854 6.08 -20.81 -31.58
N ASP A 855 7.12 -20.52 -32.36
CA ASP A 855 8.11 -19.50 -32.01
C ASP A 855 7.76 -18.18 -32.71
N PHE A 856 7.83 -17.07 -31.96
CA PHE A 856 7.38 -15.75 -32.40
C PHE A 856 8.56 -14.79 -32.58
N ARG A 857 8.39 -13.77 -33.41
CA ARG A 857 9.42 -12.74 -33.60
C ARG A 857 9.47 -11.84 -32.37
N LEU A 858 10.68 -11.59 -31.89
CA LEU A 858 10.96 -10.60 -30.84
C LEU A 858 11.70 -9.40 -31.44
N VAL A 859 11.33 -8.20 -31.00
CA VAL A 859 11.97 -6.95 -31.41
C VAL A 859 12.38 -6.18 -30.16
N HIS A 860 13.67 -5.87 -30.03
CA HIS A 860 14.26 -5.27 -28.83
C HIS A 860 14.59 -3.80 -29.08
N PHE A 861 13.98 -2.88 -28.32
CA PHE A 861 14.23 -1.44 -28.45
C PHE A 861 14.02 -0.71 -27.12
N GLY A 862 14.91 0.24 -26.77
CA GLY A 862 14.72 1.12 -25.61
C GLY A 862 14.72 0.45 -24.22
N GLY A 863 14.97 -0.86 -24.12
CA GLY A 863 14.75 -1.65 -22.91
C GLY A 863 13.39 -2.36 -22.86
N HIS A 864 12.53 -2.13 -23.86
CA HIS A 864 11.35 -2.93 -24.15
C HIS A 864 11.68 -4.14 -25.03
N VAL A 865 10.83 -5.15 -24.91
CA VAL A 865 10.74 -6.26 -25.87
C VAL A 865 9.31 -6.31 -26.38
N LEU A 866 9.19 -6.35 -27.71
CA LEU A 866 7.94 -6.47 -28.44
C LEU A 866 7.86 -7.87 -29.05
N VAL A 867 6.85 -8.64 -28.66
CA VAL A 867 6.52 -9.90 -29.36
C VAL A 867 5.57 -9.60 -30.52
N VAL A 868 5.86 -10.15 -31.70
CA VAL A 868 5.08 -9.96 -32.92
C VAL A 868 4.43 -11.28 -33.30
N LEU A 869 3.10 -11.28 -33.43
CA LEU A 869 2.29 -12.49 -33.63
C LEU A 869 1.16 -12.31 -34.65
N GLU A 870 0.92 -13.36 -35.44
CA GLU A 870 -0.21 -13.49 -36.36
C GLU A 870 -1.04 -14.69 -35.90
N VAL A 871 -2.32 -14.44 -35.57
CA VAL A 871 -3.18 -15.37 -34.82
C VAL A 871 -4.18 -16.05 -35.75
N ASP A 872 -4.24 -17.38 -35.68
CA ASP A 872 -5.21 -18.18 -36.44
C ASP A 872 -6.65 -17.78 -36.05
N PRO A 873 -7.58 -17.53 -37.00
CA PRO A 873 -8.89 -16.90 -36.72
C PRO A 873 -9.83 -17.52 -35.66
N PRO A 874 -9.79 -18.83 -35.29
CA PRO A 874 -10.64 -19.34 -34.21
C PRO A 874 -10.08 -19.08 -32.79
N LEU A 875 -8.96 -18.35 -32.65
CA LEU A 875 -8.30 -18.08 -31.37
C LEU A 875 -8.40 -16.61 -30.97
N ASP A 876 -8.42 -16.34 -29.67
CA ASP A 876 -8.51 -14.98 -29.15
C ASP A 876 -7.18 -14.22 -29.28
N LEU A 877 -7.18 -13.23 -30.17
CA LEU A 877 -6.07 -12.32 -30.45
C LEU A 877 -5.46 -11.70 -29.18
N HIS A 878 -6.29 -11.26 -28.23
CA HIS A 878 -5.87 -10.61 -26.98
C HIS A 878 -5.25 -11.61 -25.99
N LEU A 879 -5.80 -12.81 -25.89
CA LEU A 879 -5.29 -13.87 -25.03
C LEU A 879 -4.00 -14.49 -25.56
N CYS A 880 -3.92 -14.75 -26.88
CA CYS A 880 -2.67 -15.10 -27.57
C CYS A 880 -1.59 -14.05 -27.32
N SER A 881 -1.94 -12.76 -27.46
CA SER A 881 -1.01 -11.64 -27.18
C SER A 881 -0.47 -11.70 -25.75
N ARG A 882 -1.33 -11.90 -24.74
CA ARG A 882 -0.89 -11.96 -23.34
C ARG A 882 -0.01 -13.17 -23.06
N ILE A 883 -0.41 -14.37 -23.52
CA ILE A 883 0.36 -15.60 -23.28
C ILE A 883 1.72 -15.52 -23.99
N ALA A 884 1.79 -14.87 -25.16
CA ALA A 884 3.06 -14.59 -25.83
C ALA A 884 3.93 -13.60 -25.03
N ARG A 885 3.37 -12.49 -24.53
CA ARG A 885 4.11 -11.55 -23.64
C ARG A 885 4.68 -12.27 -22.42
N GLU A 886 3.85 -13.07 -21.75
CA GLU A 886 4.23 -13.86 -20.58
C GLU A 886 5.34 -14.89 -20.89
N ARG A 887 5.20 -15.66 -21.98
CA ARG A 887 6.20 -16.68 -22.40
C ARG A 887 7.58 -16.09 -22.67
N TYR A 888 7.66 -14.90 -23.26
CA TYR A 888 8.94 -14.28 -23.66
C TYR A 888 9.43 -13.18 -22.71
N GLY A 889 8.69 -12.88 -21.63
CA GLY A 889 8.96 -11.73 -20.77
C GLY A 889 8.85 -10.38 -21.50
N ALA A 890 8.04 -10.32 -22.55
CA ALA A 890 7.94 -9.17 -23.44
C ALA A 890 6.93 -8.15 -22.91
N THR A 891 7.36 -6.89 -22.75
CA THR A 891 6.51 -5.81 -22.23
C THR A 891 5.40 -5.38 -23.19
N LEU A 892 5.57 -5.65 -24.48
CA LEU A 892 4.68 -5.22 -25.57
C LEU A 892 4.35 -6.39 -26.49
N SER A 893 3.21 -6.32 -27.15
CA SER A 893 2.77 -7.19 -28.24
C SER A 893 2.20 -6.37 -29.39
N LEU A 894 2.59 -6.73 -30.62
CA LEU A 894 1.93 -6.32 -31.85
C LEU A 894 1.29 -7.57 -32.47
N ALA A 895 -0.03 -7.57 -32.59
CA ALA A 895 -0.79 -8.75 -32.98
C ALA A 895 -1.78 -8.43 -34.12
N ARG A 896 -1.91 -9.34 -35.09
CA ARG A 896 -3.00 -9.33 -36.07
C ARG A 896 -3.64 -10.70 -36.19
N GLN A 897 -4.86 -10.76 -36.71
CA GLN A 897 -5.50 -12.01 -37.11
C GLN A 897 -5.06 -12.39 -38.54
N THR A 898 -4.90 -13.67 -38.85
CA THR A 898 -4.39 -14.14 -40.16
C THR A 898 -5.28 -13.67 -41.31
N GLY A 899 -4.73 -12.87 -42.22
CA GLY A 899 -5.45 -12.28 -43.36
C GLY A 899 -6.28 -11.03 -43.04
N GLU A 900 -6.07 -10.41 -41.88
CA GLU A 900 -6.66 -9.10 -41.54
C GLU A 900 -5.64 -7.96 -41.62
N GLU A 901 -6.14 -6.78 -41.96
CA GLU A 901 -5.39 -5.51 -42.06
C GLU A 901 -5.32 -4.75 -40.72
N VAL A 902 -6.03 -5.22 -39.69
CA VAL A 902 -6.11 -4.57 -38.37
C VAL A 902 -5.05 -5.14 -37.44
N LEU A 903 -4.33 -4.23 -36.77
CA LEU A 903 -3.32 -4.56 -35.77
C LEU A 903 -3.76 -4.06 -34.40
N VAL A 904 -3.54 -4.90 -33.40
CA VAL A 904 -3.66 -4.62 -31.96
C VAL A 904 -2.26 -4.40 -31.39
N PHE A 905 -2.01 -3.20 -30.88
CA PHE A 905 -0.80 -2.85 -30.14
C PHE A 905 -1.14 -2.65 -28.66
N ALA A 906 -0.51 -3.47 -27.81
CA ALA A 906 -0.81 -3.51 -26.38
C ALA A 906 0.41 -3.96 -25.57
N GLY A 907 0.37 -3.70 -24.26
CA GLY A 907 1.29 -4.26 -23.28
C GLY A 907 0.55 -4.55 -21.98
N ASP A 908 1.23 -5.17 -21.02
CA ASP A 908 0.62 -5.48 -19.72
C ASP A 908 0.33 -4.21 -18.90
N GLU A 909 -0.60 -4.31 -17.95
CA GLU A 909 -0.81 -3.33 -16.89
C GLU A 909 0.39 -3.33 -15.91
N VAL A 910 1.52 -2.75 -16.33
CA VAL A 910 2.71 -2.61 -15.47
C VAL A 910 2.39 -1.66 -14.32
N SER A 911 2.41 -2.16 -13.08
CA SER A 911 2.10 -1.38 -11.87
C SER A 911 3.17 -0.33 -11.48
N GLY A 912 3.94 0.16 -12.45
CA GLY A 912 4.98 1.17 -12.31
C GLY A 912 4.45 2.60 -12.48
N LYS A 913 5.38 3.57 -12.61
CA LYS A 913 5.03 5.00 -12.77
C LYS A 913 4.58 5.38 -14.17
N ARG A 914 5.24 4.80 -15.17
CA ARG A 914 5.06 5.11 -16.58
C ARG A 914 4.07 4.10 -17.11
N ALA A 915 2.80 4.51 -17.15
CA ALA A 915 1.86 3.86 -18.05
C ALA A 915 2.36 4.11 -19.47
N LEU A 916 2.48 3.06 -20.27
CA LEU A 916 2.98 3.20 -21.64
C LEU A 916 1.86 3.77 -22.51
N ASP A 917 2.14 4.89 -23.18
CA ASP A 917 1.15 5.56 -24.02
C ASP A 917 1.06 4.88 -25.40
N TYR A 918 0.20 3.85 -25.47
CA TYR A 918 -0.08 3.13 -26.71
C TYR A 918 -0.89 3.99 -27.71
N MET A 919 -1.64 5.00 -27.23
CA MET A 919 -2.48 5.87 -28.06
C MET A 919 -1.59 6.82 -28.87
N ALA A 920 -0.63 7.48 -28.21
CA ALA A 920 0.37 8.33 -28.86
C ALA A 920 1.24 7.59 -29.91
N ILE A 921 1.32 6.26 -29.85
CA ILE A 921 1.95 5.44 -30.91
C ILE A 921 1.02 5.24 -32.11
N ALA A 922 -0.29 5.02 -31.93
CA ALA A 922 -1.23 5.00 -33.05
C ALA A 922 -1.31 6.37 -33.75
N GLU A 923 -1.41 7.47 -32.97
CA GLU A 923 -1.36 8.83 -33.49
C GLU A 923 -0.09 9.07 -34.32
N HIS A 924 1.08 8.64 -33.82
CA HIS A 924 2.35 8.79 -34.53
C HIS A 924 2.44 7.95 -35.82
N LEU A 925 1.93 6.72 -35.80
CA LEU A 925 1.89 5.87 -36.99
C LEU A 925 0.99 6.48 -38.07
N VAL A 926 -0.17 7.04 -37.71
CA VAL A 926 -1.06 7.74 -38.65
C VAL A 926 -0.46 9.06 -39.16
N GLU A 927 0.22 9.84 -38.31
CA GLU A 927 0.90 11.07 -38.74
C GLU A 927 2.01 10.78 -39.76
N LYS A 928 2.72 9.65 -39.59
CA LYS A 928 3.95 9.35 -40.34
C LYS A 928 3.75 8.41 -41.54
N LEU A 929 2.75 7.54 -41.52
CA LEU A 929 2.52 6.50 -42.54
C LEU A 929 1.13 6.68 -43.17
N GLU A 930 1.08 7.27 -44.37
CA GLU A 930 -0.17 7.67 -45.06
C GLU A 930 -1.19 6.53 -45.35
N TRP A 931 -0.77 5.29 -45.14
CA TRP A 931 -1.54 4.06 -45.34
C TRP A 931 -1.95 3.38 -44.02
N VAL A 932 -1.69 4.02 -42.88
CA VAL A 932 -2.18 3.63 -41.56
C VAL A 932 -3.38 4.50 -41.18
N ASP A 933 -4.48 3.88 -40.76
CA ASP A 933 -5.67 4.57 -40.25
C ASP A 933 -5.95 4.14 -38.79
N ALA A 934 -6.09 5.09 -37.86
CA ALA A 934 -6.38 4.78 -36.45
C ALA A 934 -7.80 4.22 -36.24
N ARG A 935 -7.96 3.41 -35.20
CA ARG A 935 -9.25 2.87 -34.73
C ARG A 935 -9.43 3.18 -33.24
N PRO A 936 -10.68 3.27 -32.72
CA PRO A 936 -10.92 3.63 -31.32
C PRO A 936 -10.26 2.70 -30.30
N ASP A 937 -9.76 3.33 -29.25
CA ASP A 937 -8.83 2.82 -28.25
C ASP A 937 -9.24 3.21 -26.82
N ALA A 938 -10.50 3.61 -26.63
CA ALA A 938 -11.06 4.00 -25.33
C ALA A 938 -11.05 2.87 -24.27
N ASP A 939 -10.78 1.63 -24.68
CA ASP A 939 -10.49 0.46 -23.84
C ASP A 939 -9.01 0.29 -23.47
N HIS A 940 -8.19 1.30 -23.77
CA HIS A 940 -6.74 1.36 -23.58
C HIS A 940 -5.96 0.33 -24.43
N VAL A 941 -6.53 -0.15 -25.54
CA VAL A 941 -5.83 -0.91 -26.58
C VAL A 941 -5.69 -0.05 -27.82
N SER A 942 -4.44 0.19 -28.21
CA SER A 942 -4.12 0.89 -29.45
C SER A 942 -4.44 -0.01 -30.64
N ARG A 943 -5.24 0.49 -31.58
CA ARG A 943 -5.68 -0.22 -32.78
C ARG A 943 -5.49 0.64 -34.01
N PHE A 944 -5.01 0.03 -35.09
CA PHE A 944 -4.84 0.71 -36.37
C PHE A 944 -4.94 -0.28 -37.55
N CYS A 945 -5.42 0.21 -38.68
CA CYS A 945 -5.55 -0.51 -39.94
C CYS A 945 -4.34 -0.20 -40.82
N VAL A 946 -3.69 -1.22 -41.39
CA VAL A 946 -2.63 -1.08 -42.40
C VAL A 946 -3.21 -1.48 -43.75
N ARG A 947 -3.53 -0.49 -44.59
CA ARG A 947 -4.19 -0.72 -45.88
C ARG A 947 -3.34 -1.56 -46.83
N ASP A 948 -3.99 -2.39 -47.65
CA ASP A 948 -3.37 -3.30 -48.63
C ASP A 948 -2.27 -4.22 -48.03
N LEU A 949 -2.36 -4.61 -46.75
CA LEU A 949 -1.25 -5.29 -46.03
C LEU A 949 -0.80 -6.59 -46.72
N ASP A 950 -1.74 -7.44 -47.13
CA ASP A 950 -1.46 -8.71 -47.82
C ASP A 950 -0.85 -8.52 -49.23
N ARG A 951 -0.87 -7.29 -49.76
CA ARG A 951 -0.29 -6.91 -51.06
C ARG A 951 1.07 -6.20 -50.93
N TYR A 952 1.30 -5.52 -49.81
CA TYR A 952 2.53 -4.78 -49.50
C TYR A 952 3.03 -5.18 -48.09
N PRO A 953 3.48 -6.44 -47.89
CA PRO A 953 3.88 -6.95 -46.58
C PRO A 953 5.05 -6.18 -45.95
N GLU A 954 5.85 -5.47 -46.75
CA GLU A 954 6.88 -4.54 -46.27
C GLU A 954 6.34 -3.45 -45.33
N ARG A 955 5.05 -3.08 -45.46
CA ARG A 955 4.36 -2.15 -44.54
C ARG A 955 4.38 -2.63 -43.09
N PHE A 956 4.41 -3.94 -42.85
CA PHE A 956 4.52 -4.49 -41.50
C PHE A 956 5.89 -4.22 -40.88
N GLU A 957 6.96 -4.32 -41.68
CA GLU A 957 8.32 -3.99 -41.25
C GLU A 957 8.48 -2.50 -40.98
N GLU A 958 7.87 -1.65 -41.80
CA GLU A 958 7.84 -0.20 -41.59
C GLU A 958 7.11 0.17 -40.28
N VAL A 959 5.93 -0.40 -40.01
CA VAL A 959 5.23 -0.23 -38.71
C VAL A 959 6.09 -0.66 -37.53
N ILE A 960 6.75 -1.83 -37.61
CA ILE A 960 7.60 -2.35 -36.53
C ILE A 960 8.81 -1.43 -36.30
N GLY A 961 9.42 -0.92 -37.38
CA GLY A 961 10.50 0.06 -37.31
C GLY A 961 10.06 1.38 -36.66
N GLU A 962 8.87 1.88 -37.02
CA GLU A 962 8.33 3.13 -36.48
C GLU A 962 7.91 3.01 -35.02
N ILE A 963 7.33 1.89 -34.57
CA ILE A 963 7.09 1.63 -33.14
C ILE A 963 8.43 1.65 -32.35
N ALA A 964 9.49 1.07 -32.91
CA ALA A 964 10.81 1.03 -32.26
C ALA A 964 11.50 2.41 -32.22
N MET A 965 11.33 3.25 -33.25
CA MET A 965 11.83 4.63 -33.29
C MET A 965 11.00 5.58 -32.41
N GLY A 966 9.67 5.42 -32.40
CA GLY A 966 8.71 6.20 -31.62
C GLY A 966 8.75 5.97 -30.10
N ARG A 967 9.69 5.17 -29.59
CA ARG A 967 9.81 4.80 -28.16
C ARG A 967 9.76 5.95 -27.14
N SER A 968 10.13 7.17 -27.54
CA SER A 968 10.06 8.36 -26.68
C SER A 968 8.63 8.86 -26.43
N LEU A 969 7.66 8.37 -27.19
CA LEU A 969 6.23 8.60 -26.98
C LEU A 969 5.66 7.62 -25.93
N LEU A 970 6.10 6.36 -25.94
CA LEU A 970 5.74 5.34 -24.95
C LEU A 970 6.15 5.71 -23.51
N GLU A 971 7.23 6.47 -23.32
CA GLU A 971 7.84 6.78 -22.01
C GLU A 971 7.33 8.06 -21.30
N ARG A 972 6.29 8.72 -21.84
CA ARG A 972 5.84 10.06 -21.45
C ARG A 972 5.35 10.20 -20.00
#